data_AF-A0A7J6XTW6-F1
#
_entry.id   AF-A0A7J6XTW6-F1
#
_cell.length_a   1.000
_cell.length_b   1.000
_cell.length_c   1.000
_cell.angle_alpha   90.00
_cell.angle_beta   90.00
_cell.angle_gamma   90.00
#
_symmetry.space_group_name_H-M   'P 1'
#
loop_
_entity.id
_entity.type
_entity.pdbx_description
1 polymer ?
#
loop_
_entity_poly.entity_id
_entity_poly.type
_entity_poly.pdbx_seq_one_letter_code
_entity_poly.pdbx_strand_id
1 'polypeptide(L)'
;MARDGVRIVVQNVSLLNGAVLYVMGGGALRGAVLAASFASGSWLSVRGNSISGRLLSVPSYPRSVELAQSTLTLHGNAGSGPVVMDGTVALGGAGRRFVVGCLTLNGQALRPMDYRSAGIIGEFRPVACGVCDADVRCFAAATRAMSGSCDCRCAEGGYGRDCLPVYLPHVDGCNRTSGMPLLSHTATPSQSATHYSPTPYGPTETLQVTETVALPPTRTPTASVSGTLWWSDVACPTLAVTTTAAGGSLTQNDIRGGGSAVPTLLMVALPPPFRWARDPQLGTHLSFVPVSTAQPRGFGGPWGAMLSNATWVRNATNPSTVLELAVPVHRGYFIAADETIVIRCDAAAVSGGCKGVLLGSFTIRSNTLPAAASALSAITGVVAGAAAVAVVVTGGLGSILEMQALGVFARMPCASPQERASTVALPYFLSVFAALDPLWMVVGNALLAAVFGCVHYGVTAAFQRWRGVDAASAWAAMRFPSLTYVMAHAMHLGIFFGSVLALAMPGARVQHRVIGVVGVLYGVAFPAGVCYLIARHLGASFTRYWQFSRKPLHERLLYPVGYWHPAAQQRMYGGMLTNMKGSHVYWCVFQLSVLCVVCLIAAVQPPVGGCHVQYFCMAAVLLAGTGVVAFTNMMRSAFLTVMRTANFVLLALLCLVSAANHLAPSDGGASAYAAIVLLLAAVLLAATVYNVVVWYVEDRHWQELREPQRGGLEALLRDDEDGDEEMQKLHDDMTSSSYASGTTGASSYRPPAMP
;
A
#
# COMPACT_ATOMS: atom_id res chain seq x y z
N MET A 1 14.28 -16.28 -22.58
CA MET A 1 14.33 -16.40 -24.05
C MET A 1 12.91 -16.35 -24.58
N ALA A 2 12.63 -15.58 -25.62
CA ALA A 2 11.29 -15.53 -26.24
C ALA A 2 11.36 -15.91 -27.73
N ARG A 3 10.31 -16.56 -28.21
CA ARG A 3 10.07 -16.82 -29.64
C ARG A 3 9.27 -15.67 -30.27
N ASP A 4 9.21 -15.64 -31.59
CA ASP A 4 8.59 -14.59 -32.41
C ASP A 4 7.25 -14.06 -31.87
N GLY A 5 7.07 -12.73 -31.95
CA GLY A 5 5.79 -12.08 -31.63
C GLY A 5 5.54 -11.75 -30.16
N VAL A 6 6.43 -12.11 -29.24
CA VAL A 6 6.32 -11.80 -27.81
C VAL A 6 6.84 -10.39 -27.51
N ARG A 7 6.14 -9.63 -26.65
CA ARG A 7 6.63 -8.39 -26.05
C ARG A 7 7.24 -8.73 -24.69
N ILE A 8 8.51 -8.38 -24.46
CA ILE A 8 9.16 -8.57 -23.16
C ILE A 8 9.13 -7.23 -22.42
N VAL A 9 8.34 -7.14 -21.36
CA VAL A 9 8.33 -5.97 -20.46
C VAL A 9 8.96 -6.38 -19.14
N VAL A 10 10.10 -5.77 -18.81
CA VAL A 10 10.81 -5.94 -17.54
C VAL A 10 10.76 -4.59 -16.82
N GLN A 11 9.85 -4.43 -15.86
CA GLN A 11 9.71 -3.17 -15.11
C GLN A 11 10.06 -3.38 -13.64
N ASN A 12 10.75 -2.40 -13.05
CA ASN A 12 11.12 -2.34 -11.63
C ASN A 12 11.95 -3.54 -11.14
N VAL A 13 12.90 -4.01 -11.95
CA VAL A 13 13.80 -5.10 -11.53
C VAL A 13 15.06 -4.53 -10.87
N SER A 14 15.38 -5.00 -9.67
CA SER A 14 16.68 -4.73 -9.03
C SER A 14 17.56 -5.98 -9.15
N LEU A 15 18.72 -5.85 -9.79
CA LEU A 15 19.74 -6.91 -9.81
C LEU A 15 20.77 -6.61 -8.72
N LEU A 16 20.88 -7.52 -7.77
CA LEU A 16 21.76 -7.45 -6.61
C LEU A 16 22.65 -8.70 -6.55
N ASN A 17 23.80 -8.59 -5.88
CA ASN A 17 24.67 -9.71 -5.52
C ASN A 17 25.15 -10.58 -6.69
N GLY A 18 25.65 -9.97 -7.77
CA GLY A 18 26.21 -10.70 -8.91
C GLY A 18 25.15 -11.38 -9.79
N ALA A 19 23.88 -10.99 -9.68
CA ALA A 19 22.81 -11.55 -10.49
C ALA A 19 23.01 -11.23 -11.98
N VAL A 20 22.67 -12.19 -12.84
CA VAL A 20 22.74 -12.05 -14.29
C VAL A 20 21.34 -12.08 -14.89
N LEU A 21 20.99 -11.02 -15.62
CA LEU A 21 19.80 -10.99 -16.47
C LEU A 21 20.24 -11.06 -17.93
N TYR A 22 19.86 -12.14 -18.60
CA TYR A 22 20.23 -12.39 -19.99
C TYR A 22 18.99 -12.33 -20.90
N VAL A 23 18.93 -11.32 -21.78
CA VAL A 23 17.81 -11.09 -22.69
C VAL A 23 18.23 -11.40 -24.13
N MET A 24 17.73 -12.53 -24.63
CA MET A 24 17.94 -13.01 -26.00
C MET A 24 16.59 -13.48 -26.59
N GLY A 25 16.32 -13.11 -27.83
CA GLY A 25 15.17 -13.57 -28.62
C GLY A 25 15.60 -14.10 -29.98
N GLY A 26 15.02 -15.22 -30.41
CA GLY A 26 15.38 -15.91 -31.66
C GLY A 26 14.65 -15.40 -32.91
N GLY A 27 14.11 -14.18 -32.88
CA GLY A 27 13.26 -13.63 -33.95
C GLY A 27 12.69 -12.25 -33.61
N ALA A 28 11.70 -11.78 -34.38
CA ALA A 28 11.15 -10.42 -34.29
C ALA A 28 10.34 -10.22 -32.98
N LEU A 29 10.94 -9.51 -32.02
CA LEU A 29 10.36 -9.10 -30.75
C LEU A 29 9.55 -7.80 -30.91
N ARG A 30 8.31 -7.76 -30.42
CA ARG A 30 7.46 -6.55 -30.47
C ARG A 30 7.69 -5.68 -29.22
N GLY A 31 8.89 -5.09 -29.15
CA GLY A 31 9.30 -4.10 -28.14
C GLY A 31 9.83 -4.72 -26.84
N ALA A 32 10.90 -4.14 -26.30
CA ALA A 32 11.46 -4.45 -24.99
C ALA A 32 11.50 -3.18 -24.14
N VAL A 33 10.80 -3.19 -23.00
CA VAL A 33 10.85 -2.08 -22.03
C VAL A 33 11.50 -2.60 -20.77
N LEU A 34 12.71 -2.12 -20.48
CA LEU A 34 13.52 -2.50 -19.33
C LEU A 34 13.69 -1.29 -18.40
N ALA A 35 13.11 -1.34 -17.20
CA ALA A 35 13.39 -0.42 -16.10
C ALA A 35 14.04 -1.23 -14.97
N ALA A 36 15.33 -1.01 -14.73
CA ALA A 36 16.09 -1.77 -13.75
C ALA A 36 17.15 -0.94 -13.02
N SER A 37 17.39 -1.26 -11.75
CA SER A 37 18.52 -0.78 -10.96
C SER A 37 19.54 -1.90 -10.77
N PHE A 38 20.83 -1.59 -10.90
CA PHE A 38 21.90 -2.59 -10.89
C PHE A 38 22.87 -2.28 -9.77
N ALA A 39 23.06 -3.20 -8.83
CA ALA A 39 24.07 -3.08 -7.79
C ALA A 39 24.86 -4.38 -7.57
N SER A 40 26.02 -4.25 -6.92
CA SER A 40 26.80 -5.35 -6.37
C SER A 40 27.27 -6.41 -7.39
N GLY A 41 27.95 -6.02 -8.48
CA GLY A 41 28.58 -7.00 -9.39
C GLY A 41 27.66 -7.58 -10.46
N SER A 42 26.43 -7.08 -10.61
CA SER A 42 25.41 -7.66 -11.48
C SER A 42 25.67 -7.43 -12.97
N TRP A 43 25.16 -8.32 -13.84
CA TRP A 43 25.32 -8.23 -15.30
C TRP A 43 23.98 -8.27 -16.04
N LEU A 44 23.67 -7.22 -16.80
CA LEU A 44 22.59 -7.21 -17.78
C LEU A 44 23.18 -7.32 -19.19
N SER A 45 22.86 -8.43 -19.84
CA SER A 45 23.24 -8.68 -21.23
C SER A 45 22.00 -8.72 -22.12
N VAL A 46 21.92 -7.78 -23.07
CA VAL A 46 20.87 -7.71 -24.09
C VAL A 46 21.52 -7.92 -25.44
N ARG A 47 21.34 -9.12 -26.03
CA ARG A 47 22.03 -9.51 -27.26
C ARG A 47 21.17 -10.27 -28.25
N GLY A 48 21.44 -10.06 -29.54
CA GLY A 48 20.85 -10.83 -30.63
C GLY A 48 19.35 -10.58 -30.84
N ASN A 49 18.81 -9.48 -30.32
CA ASN A 49 17.38 -9.19 -30.41
C ASN A 49 17.06 -8.39 -31.68
N SER A 50 16.00 -8.74 -32.39
CA SER A 50 15.44 -7.93 -33.49
C SER A 50 14.11 -7.34 -33.05
N ILE A 51 14.02 -6.02 -32.82
CA ILE A 51 12.87 -5.38 -32.20
C ILE A 51 12.14 -4.37 -33.11
N SER A 52 10.82 -4.31 -32.96
CA SER A 52 10.02 -3.16 -33.42
C SER A 52 9.75 -2.21 -32.24
N GLY A 53 10.37 -1.03 -32.26
CA GLY A 53 10.29 -0.02 -31.21
C GLY A 53 11.63 0.27 -30.51
N ARG A 54 11.55 0.68 -29.23
CA ARG A 54 12.72 0.97 -28.37
C ARG A 54 13.20 -0.30 -27.66
N LEU A 55 14.52 -0.39 -27.45
CA LEU A 55 15.22 -1.53 -26.83
C LEU A 55 15.33 -1.36 -25.31
N LEU A 56 15.43 -0.12 -24.86
CA LEU A 56 15.52 0.25 -23.46
C LEU A 56 14.78 1.58 -23.24
N SER A 57 13.90 1.64 -22.24
CA SER A 57 13.19 2.86 -21.86
C SER A 57 13.29 3.04 -20.35
N VAL A 58 13.95 4.11 -19.93
CA VAL A 58 14.17 4.46 -18.53
C VAL A 58 12.90 5.15 -17.98
N PRO A 59 12.55 4.97 -16.69
CA PRO A 59 11.38 5.61 -16.09
C PRO A 59 11.31 7.13 -16.28
N SER A 60 10.09 7.67 -16.25
CA SER A 60 9.79 9.07 -16.52
C SER A 60 10.48 10.07 -15.57
N TYR A 61 10.79 9.64 -14.34
CA TYR A 61 11.52 10.43 -13.36
C TYR A 61 12.10 9.54 -12.23
N PRO A 62 13.41 9.60 -11.92
CA PRO A 62 14.47 10.23 -12.69
C PRO A 62 14.73 9.48 -14.01
N ARG A 63 14.99 10.22 -15.10
CA ARG A 63 15.31 9.69 -16.45
C ARG A 63 16.72 9.08 -16.55
N SER A 64 17.24 8.51 -15.47
CA SER A 64 18.59 7.96 -15.37
C SER A 64 18.61 6.58 -14.73
N VAL A 65 19.37 5.66 -15.33
CA VAL A 65 19.74 4.37 -14.71
C VAL A 65 21.08 4.54 -14.03
N GLU A 66 21.16 4.26 -12.73
CA GLU A 66 22.43 4.19 -12.02
C GLU A 66 22.93 2.74 -11.96
N LEU A 67 24.14 2.51 -12.47
CA LEU A 67 24.85 1.23 -12.33
C LEU A 67 25.76 1.33 -11.11
N ALA A 68 25.69 0.44 -10.12
CA ALA A 68 26.64 0.36 -9.01
C ALA A 68 27.45 -0.94 -9.10
N GLN A 69 28.76 -0.84 -9.39
CA GLN A 69 29.65 -2.00 -9.60
C GLN A 69 29.09 -3.06 -10.57
N SER A 70 28.33 -2.65 -11.59
CA SER A 70 27.57 -3.56 -12.47
C SER A 70 27.90 -3.33 -13.93
N THR A 71 27.66 -4.35 -14.78
CA THR A 71 27.92 -4.29 -16.22
C THR A 71 26.63 -4.33 -17.02
N LEU A 72 26.47 -3.41 -17.97
CA LEU A 72 25.39 -3.39 -18.96
C LEU A 72 25.98 -3.56 -20.36
N THR A 73 25.54 -4.58 -21.09
CA THR A 73 25.98 -4.81 -22.48
C THR A 73 24.80 -4.81 -23.45
N LEU A 74 24.88 -3.94 -24.46
CA LEU A 74 23.98 -3.90 -25.62
C LEU A 74 24.79 -4.30 -26.86
N HIS A 75 24.63 -5.55 -27.32
CA HIS A 75 25.45 -6.05 -28.43
C HIS A 75 24.67 -6.87 -29.45
N GLY A 76 24.77 -6.52 -30.74
CA GLY A 76 24.20 -7.33 -31.82
C GLY A 76 22.68 -7.26 -31.90
N ASN A 77 22.08 -6.11 -31.56
CA ASN A 77 20.63 -5.94 -31.60
C ASN A 77 20.21 -5.10 -32.81
N ALA A 78 19.11 -5.50 -33.45
CA ALA A 78 18.46 -4.75 -34.52
C ALA A 78 17.17 -4.11 -34.01
N GLY A 79 16.89 -2.87 -34.41
CA GLY A 79 15.69 -2.15 -34.04
C GLY A 79 15.08 -1.36 -35.19
N SER A 80 13.79 -1.04 -35.07
CA SER A 80 13.07 -0.15 -35.98
C SER A 80 12.31 0.91 -35.18
N GLY A 81 12.47 2.18 -35.53
CA GLY A 81 11.93 3.32 -34.78
C GLY A 81 12.83 4.55 -34.78
N PRO A 82 12.46 5.59 -34.02
CA PRO A 82 13.21 6.86 -33.99
C PRO A 82 14.50 6.80 -33.16
N VAL A 83 14.54 5.99 -32.10
CA VAL A 83 15.70 5.82 -31.21
C VAL A 83 15.78 4.37 -30.71
N VAL A 84 16.99 3.88 -30.43
CA VAL A 84 17.25 2.57 -29.83
C VAL A 84 17.01 2.60 -28.32
N MET A 85 17.33 3.70 -27.67
CA MET A 85 17.19 3.89 -26.21
C MET A 85 16.51 5.23 -25.89
N ASP A 86 15.69 5.25 -24.84
CA ASP A 86 15.09 6.46 -24.27
C ASP A 86 15.45 6.56 -22.79
N GLY A 87 16.36 7.48 -22.47
CA GLY A 87 16.88 7.72 -21.13
C GLY A 87 18.40 7.78 -21.05
N THR A 88 18.92 8.08 -19.87
CA THR A 88 20.36 8.25 -19.63
C THR A 88 20.92 7.13 -18.75
N VAL A 89 22.14 6.70 -19.00
CA VAL A 89 22.89 5.79 -18.10
C VAL A 89 23.94 6.60 -17.35
N ALA A 90 23.80 6.69 -16.04
CA ALA A 90 24.75 7.35 -15.15
C ALA A 90 25.64 6.31 -14.46
N LEU A 91 26.96 6.44 -14.60
CA LEU A 91 27.96 5.59 -13.93
C LEU A 91 28.42 6.29 -12.63
N GLY A 92 27.70 6.14 -11.53
CA GLY A 92 28.02 6.85 -10.27
C GLY A 92 29.20 6.34 -9.42
N GLY A 93 30.39 6.00 -9.95
CA GLY A 93 31.57 5.54 -9.16
C GLY A 93 32.39 4.38 -9.77
N ALA A 94 33.40 3.84 -9.07
CA ALA A 94 34.34 2.86 -9.65
C ALA A 94 33.72 1.45 -9.91
N GLY A 95 34.21 0.74 -10.94
CA GLY A 95 33.86 -0.67 -11.22
C GLY A 95 32.61 -0.92 -12.08
N ARG A 96 32.15 0.05 -12.87
CA ARG A 96 30.94 -0.04 -13.71
C ARG A 96 31.32 -0.08 -15.18
N ARG A 97 30.61 -0.85 -16.01
CA ARG A 97 30.87 -0.92 -17.46
C ARG A 97 29.57 -0.82 -18.23
N PHE A 98 29.47 0.15 -19.14
CA PHE A 98 28.42 0.20 -20.15
C PHE A 98 29.05 -0.01 -21.53
N VAL A 99 28.75 -1.14 -22.16
CA VAL A 99 29.38 -1.58 -23.42
C VAL A 99 28.33 -1.66 -24.52
N VAL A 100 28.61 -1.04 -25.64
CA VAL A 100 27.66 -0.93 -26.76
C VAL A 100 28.36 -1.31 -28.06
N GLY A 101 27.78 -2.20 -28.86
CA GLY A 101 28.34 -2.59 -30.14
C GLY A 101 27.32 -3.25 -31.07
N CYS A 102 27.57 -3.23 -32.37
CA CYS A 102 26.74 -3.94 -33.36
C CYS A 102 25.24 -3.68 -33.27
N LEU A 103 24.88 -2.40 -33.25
CA LEU A 103 23.48 -2.01 -33.29
C LEU A 103 23.05 -1.70 -34.72
N THR A 104 21.87 -2.17 -35.10
CA THR A 104 21.25 -1.87 -36.39
C THR A 104 19.95 -1.10 -36.12
N LEU A 105 19.76 0.05 -36.75
CA LEU A 105 18.53 0.85 -36.64
C LEU A 105 17.95 1.07 -38.03
N ASN A 106 16.67 0.74 -38.22
CA ASN A 106 15.96 0.88 -39.51
C ASN A 106 16.70 0.22 -40.68
N GLY A 107 17.33 -0.94 -40.44
CA GLY A 107 18.08 -1.69 -41.44
C GLY A 107 19.51 -1.17 -41.70
N GLN A 108 19.95 -0.09 -41.06
CA GLN A 108 21.30 0.45 -41.17
C GLN A 108 22.15 0.12 -39.94
N ALA A 109 23.35 -0.42 -40.16
CA ALA A 109 24.32 -0.66 -39.09
C ALA A 109 24.89 0.67 -38.59
N LEU A 110 24.71 0.95 -37.30
CA LEU A 110 25.15 2.18 -36.66
C LEU A 110 26.66 2.15 -36.41
N ARG A 111 27.36 3.23 -36.76
CA ARG A 111 28.77 3.43 -36.37
C ARG A 111 28.83 3.91 -34.92
N PRO A 112 29.96 3.75 -34.22
CA PRO A 112 30.12 4.26 -32.86
C PRO A 112 29.76 5.74 -32.67
N MET A 113 30.01 6.56 -33.69
CA MET A 113 29.67 7.99 -33.69
C MET A 113 28.15 8.23 -33.71
N ASP A 114 27.37 7.30 -34.27
CA ASP A 114 25.92 7.39 -34.43
C ASP A 114 25.15 6.81 -33.22
N TYR A 115 25.83 6.24 -32.23
CA TYR A 115 25.16 5.70 -31.03
C TYR A 115 24.48 6.80 -30.21
N ARG A 116 25.07 8.00 -30.16
CA ARG A 116 24.45 9.14 -29.48
C ARG A 116 23.19 9.63 -30.19
N SER A 117 23.21 9.70 -31.52
CA SER A 117 22.03 10.07 -32.32
C SER A 117 20.93 9.00 -32.28
N ALA A 118 21.30 7.74 -32.00
CA ALA A 118 20.36 6.65 -31.74
C ALA A 118 19.77 6.63 -30.30
N GLY A 119 20.00 7.68 -29.50
CA GLY A 119 19.41 7.83 -28.16
C GLY A 119 20.20 7.17 -27.01
N ILE A 120 21.42 6.69 -27.27
CA ILE A 120 22.29 6.13 -26.23
C ILE A 120 23.04 7.27 -25.55
N ILE A 121 22.54 7.68 -24.38
CA ILE A 121 23.06 8.82 -23.63
C ILE A 121 23.72 8.30 -22.34
N GLY A 122 24.99 8.63 -22.12
CA GLY A 122 25.79 8.20 -20.98
C GLY A 122 27.27 8.01 -21.35
N GLU A 123 28.09 7.62 -20.38
CA GLU A 123 29.46 7.19 -20.62
C GLU A 123 29.46 5.69 -21.01
N PHE A 124 29.86 5.39 -22.25
CA PHE A 124 29.88 4.02 -22.77
C PHE A 124 31.15 3.73 -23.57
N ARG A 125 31.57 2.46 -23.57
CA ARG A 125 32.65 1.95 -24.43
C ARG A 125 32.08 1.32 -25.69
N PRO A 126 32.37 1.87 -26.89
CA PRO A 126 31.96 1.24 -28.13
C PRO A 126 32.83 0.02 -28.44
N VAL A 127 32.22 -1.06 -28.92
CA VAL A 127 32.90 -2.28 -29.39
C VAL A 127 32.51 -2.53 -30.84
N ALA A 128 33.51 -2.77 -31.69
CA ALA A 128 33.32 -3.03 -33.10
C ALA A 128 32.77 -4.45 -33.36
N CYS A 129 32.06 -4.61 -34.47
CA CYS A 129 31.53 -5.91 -34.85
C CYS A 129 32.60 -6.91 -35.26
N GLY A 130 32.42 -8.15 -34.83
CA GLY A 130 33.35 -9.24 -35.11
C GLY A 130 34.60 -9.25 -34.23
N VAL A 131 34.78 -8.25 -33.35
CA VAL A 131 35.89 -8.23 -32.38
C VAL A 131 35.54 -9.08 -31.16
N CYS A 132 36.55 -9.75 -30.63
CA CYS A 132 36.43 -10.63 -29.49
C CYS A 132 36.72 -9.88 -28.20
N ASP A 133 35.65 -9.49 -27.53
CA ASP A 133 35.71 -8.68 -26.33
C ASP A 133 35.15 -9.45 -25.13
N ALA A 134 35.95 -9.56 -24.08
CA ALA A 134 35.58 -10.31 -22.88
C ALA A 134 34.38 -9.67 -22.15
N ASP A 135 34.24 -8.35 -22.16
CA ASP A 135 33.11 -7.67 -21.51
C ASP A 135 31.80 -7.89 -22.29
N VAL A 136 31.90 -8.26 -23.57
CA VAL A 136 30.77 -8.59 -24.45
C VAL A 136 30.49 -10.09 -24.49
N ARG A 137 31.46 -10.97 -24.26
CA ARG A 137 31.25 -12.42 -24.41
C ARG A 137 31.14 -13.14 -23.08
N CYS A 138 31.86 -12.68 -22.08
CA CYS A 138 32.10 -13.45 -20.86
C CYS A 138 31.53 -12.75 -19.63
N PHE A 139 30.85 -13.50 -18.76
CA PHE A 139 30.48 -12.99 -17.45
C PHE A 139 31.74 -12.87 -16.59
N ALA A 140 32.20 -11.64 -16.36
CA ALA A 140 33.50 -11.36 -15.77
C ALA A 140 33.74 -12.09 -14.43
N ALA A 141 32.71 -12.21 -13.58
CA ALA A 141 32.86 -12.81 -12.24
C ALA A 141 33.07 -14.34 -12.26
N ALA A 142 32.66 -15.04 -13.32
CA ALA A 142 32.83 -16.49 -13.45
C ALA A 142 33.72 -16.87 -14.65
N THR A 143 34.52 -15.93 -15.16
CA THR A 143 35.46 -16.17 -16.26
C THR A 143 36.90 -16.18 -15.74
N ARG A 144 37.60 -17.29 -15.99
CA ARG A 144 39.02 -17.47 -15.62
C ARG A 144 39.96 -16.86 -16.67
N ALA A 145 39.63 -17.04 -17.95
CA ALA A 145 40.39 -16.50 -19.08
C ALA A 145 39.54 -16.49 -20.35
N MET A 146 39.93 -15.74 -21.38
CA MET A 146 39.36 -15.85 -22.72
C MET A 146 40.40 -16.49 -23.65
N SER A 147 39.99 -17.46 -24.46
CA SER A 147 40.85 -18.08 -25.46
C SER A 147 41.09 -17.14 -26.65
N GLY A 148 42.14 -17.39 -27.43
CA GLY A 148 42.37 -16.70 -28.71
C GLY A 148 41.27 -16.92 -29.77
N SER A 149 40.43 -17.97 -29.58
CA SER A 149 39.22 -18.24 -30.37
C SER A 149 37.97 -17.53 -29.85
N CYS A 150 38.11 -16.65 -28.86
CA CYS A 150 37.02 -15.84 -28.31
C CYS A 150 35.98 -16.64 -27.54
N ASP A 151 36.42 -17.74 -26.94
CA ASP A 151 35.64 -18.57 -26.04
C ASP A 151 36.01 -18.27 -24.59
N CYS A 152 35.01 -18.17 -23.72
CA CYS A 152 35.22 -17.91 -22.31
C CYS A 152 35.60 -19.23 -21.62
N ARG A 153 36.76 -19.25 -20.96
CA ARG A 153 37.16 -20.33 -20.05
C ARG A 153 36.62 -20.01 -18.67
N CYS A 154 35.68 -20.82 -18.20
CA CYS A 154 34.98 -20.54 -16.97
C CYS A 154 35.81 -20.87 -15.73
N ALA A 155 35.67 -20.04 -14.70
CA ALA A 155 36.06 -20.40 -13.36
C ALA A 155 35.07 -21.44 -12.81
N GLU A 156 35.40 -22.05 -11.67
CA GLU A 156 34.49 -23.00 -11.01
C GLU A 156 33.14 -22.33 -10.72
N GLY A 157 32.04 -22.99 -11.10
CA GLY A 157 30.68 -22.44 -10.99
C GLY A 157 30.19 -21.64 -12.20
N GLY A 158 31.01 -21.41 -13.23
CA GLY A 158 30.57 -20.83 -14.50
C GLY A 158 30.20 -21.91 -15.53
N TYR A 159 29.10 -21.71 -16.25
CA TYR A 159 28.53 -22.67 -17.21
C TYR A 159 28.38 -22.09 -18.61
N GLY A 160 28.54 -22.95 -19.62
CA GLY A 160 28.32 -22.61 -21.03
C GLY A 160 29.44 -21.76 -21.65
N ARG A 161 29.20 -21.25 -22.87
CA ARG A 161 30.18 -20.47 -23.64
C ARG A 161 30.45 -19.07 -23.08
N ASP A 162 29.52 -18.53 -22.29
CA ASP A 162 29.57 -17.18 -21.75
C ASP A 162 29.94 -17.17 -20.25
N CYS A 163 30.20 -18.34 -19.65
CA CYS A 163 30.52 -18.53 -18.23
C CYS A 163 29.49 -17.95 -17.26
N LEU A 164 28.22 -18.25 -17.51
CA LEU A 164 27.12 -17.76 -16.70
C LEU A 164 27.04 -18.53 -15.37
N PRO A 165 26.52 -17.93 -14.28
CA PRO A 165 26.42 -18.61 -12.98
C PRO A 165 25.42 -19.78 -12.98
N VAL A 166 24.66 -19.98 -14.06
CA VAL A 166 23.68 -21.06 -14.25
C VAL A 166 23.77 -21.58 -15.68
N TYR A 167 23.58 -22.89 -15.86
CA TYR A 167 23.50 -23.53 -17.17
C TYR A 167 22.22 -23.12 -17.92
N LEU A 168 22.35 -22.54 -19.12
CA LEU A 168 21.22 -22.33 -20.02
C LEU A 168 21.15 -23.43 -21.09
N PRO A 169 19.99 -24.09 -21.29
CA PRO A 169 19.83 -25.04 -22.39
C PRO A 169 19.96 -24.33 -23.75
N HIS A 170 20.76 -24.90 -24.65
CA HIS A 170 20.91 -24.41 -26.02
C HIS A 170 19.60 -24.60 -26.78
N VAL A 171 19.06 -23.54 -27.37
CA VAL A 171 17.91 -23.61 -28.27
C VAL A 171 18.45 -23.46 -29.68
N ASP A 172 18.65 -24.58 -30.38
CA ASP A 172 18.92 -24.54 -31.81
C ASP A 172 17.69 -23.94 -32.51
N GLY A 173 17.91 -22.90 -33.31
CA GLY A 173 16.86 -22.27 -34.09
C GLY A 173 16.26 -23.28 -35.06
N CYS A 174 15.00 -23.68 -34.84
CA CYS A 174 14.24 -24.43 -35.83
C CYS A 174 13.97 -23.54 -37.03
N ASN A 175 14.91 -23.47 -37.97
CA ASN A 175 14.61 -23.03 -39.32
C ASN A 175 15.39 -23.87 -40.34
N ARG A 176 14.85 -25.07 -40.58
CA ARG A 176 14.81 -25.76 -41.88
C ARG A 176 13.98 -27.03 -41.73
N THR A 177 12.77 -27.00 -42.25
CA THR A 177 12.05 -28.19 -42.68
C THR A 177 12.81 -28.76 -43.88
N SER A 178 13.52 -29.87 -43.68
CA SER A 178 13.83 -30.79 -44.78
C SER A 178 13.53 -32.20 -44.31
N GLY A 179 12.48 -32.74 -44.92
CA GLY A 179 12.23 -34.15 -45.21
C GLY A 179 12.55 -35.16 -44.13
N MET A 180 11.50 -35.77 -43.61
CA MET A 180 11.54 -37.17 -43.15
C MET A 180 12.19 -38.04 -44.25
N PRO A 181 13.11 -38.97 -43.91
CA PRO A 181 13.17 -40.23 -44.63
C PRO A 181 12.65 -41.35 -43.75
N LEU A 182 11.93 -42.25 -44.43
CA LEU A 182 11.33 -43.48 -43.95
C LEU A 182 12.29 -44.34 -43.11
N LEU A 183 11.71 -45.00 -42.11
CA LEU A 183 12.16 -46.29 -41.59
C LEU A 183 12.43 -47.28 -42.73
N SER A 184 13.63 -47.87 -42.77
CA SER A 184 13.87 -49.20 -43.33
C SER A 184 15.16 -49.77 -42.76
N HIS A 185 15.03 -50.87 -42.05
CA HIS A 185 16.14 -51.68 -41.57
C HIS A 185 16.70 -52.59 -42.68
N THR A 186 18.02 -52.80 -42.59
CA THR A 186 18.82 -54.00 -42.94
C THR A 186 19.33 -54.26 -44.37
N ALA A 187 20.67 -54.41 -44.43
CA ALA A 187 21.55 -55.30 -45.24
C ALA A 187 22.71 -54.49 -45.88
N THR A 188 23.99 -54.86 -45.95
CA THR A 188 24.90 -55.93 -45.48
C THR A 188 26.33 -55.36 -45.74
N PRO A 189 27.40 -55.78 -45.04
CA PRO A 189 28.75 -55.26 -45.26
C PRO A 189 29.53 -56.07 -46.31
N SER A 190 30.36 -55.42 -47.13
CA SER A 190 31.41 -56.09 -47.91
C SER A 190 32.76 -55.39 -47.82
N GLN A 191 33.65 -56.08 -47.11
CA GLN A 191 35.06 -56.35 -47.37
C GLN A 191 36.06 -55.19 -47.54
N SER A 192 36.97 -55.11 -46.58
CA SER A 192 38.41 -55.01 -46.87
C SER A 192 39.12 -56.21 -46.23
N ALA A 193 39.68 -57.07 -47.08
CA ALA A 193 40.73 -58.06 -46.79
C ALA A 193 41.95 -57.33 -46.16
N THR A 194 42.83 -57.88 -45.32
CA THR A 194 43.25 -59.21 -44.86
C THR A 194 44.26 -58.90 -43.73
N HIS A 195 44.35 -59.59 -42.59
CA HIS A 195 45.11 -60.82 -42.42
C HIS A 195 44.98 -61.32 -40.96
N TYR A 196 44.73 -62.63 -40.81
CA TYR A 196 45.27 -63.61 -39.82
C TYR A 196 45.76 -63.07 -38.47
N SER A 197 45.40 -63.57 -37.27
CA SER A 197 45.10 -64.94 -36.83
C SER A 197 44.68 -64.92 -35.34
N PRO A 198 44.25 -66.04 -34.73
CA PRO A 198 43.24 -66.06 -33.67
C PRO A 198 43.76 -66.07 -32.21
N THR A 199 42.84 -65.76 -31.30
CA THR A 199 42.76 -66.16 -29.86
C THR A 199 42.85 -67.69 -29.70
N PRO A 200 42.83 -68.34 -28.50
CA PRO A 200 42.51 -67.87 -27.14
C PRO A 200 43.39 -68.49 -26.02
N TYR A 201 43.12 -68.17 -24.75
CA TYR A 201 42.92 -69.13 -23.63
C TYR A 201 42.74 -68.34 -22.33
N GLY A 202 41.57 -68.46 -21.68
CA GLY A 202 41.49 -68.45 -20.22
C GLY A 202 41.61 -69.89 -19.70
N PRO A 203 41.43 -70.22 -18.40
CA PRO A 203 41.02 -69.36 -17.27
C PRO A 203 41.86 -69.63 -15.99
N THR A 204 41.39 -69.10 -14.86
CA THR A 204 41.27 -69.79 -13.54
C THR A 204 42.02 -69.15 -12.35
N GLU A 205 41.21 -68.93 -11.31
CA GLU A 205 41.46 -69.07 -9.86
C GLU A 205 41.66 -67.88 -8.91
N THR A 206 40.97 -68.08 -7.79
CA THR A 206 40.65 -67.31 -6.58
C THR A 206 41.60 -67.60 -5.42
N LEU A 207 41.75 -66.69 -4.44
CA LEU A 207 41.88 -66.95 -2.97
C LEU A 207 42.17 -65.63 -2.21
N GLN A 208 41.29 -65.20 -1.29
CA GLN A 208 41.38 -65.26 0.19
C GLN A 208 42.49 -64.40 0.85
N VAL A 209 42.13 -63.33 1.59
CA VAL A 209 41.89 -63.24 3.06
C VAL A 209 43.18 -63.34 3.90
N THR A 210 43.48 -62.29 4.69
CA THR A 210 43.75 -62.31 6.16
C THR A 210 44.33 -60.95 6.64
N GLU A 211 43.56 -60.28 7.50
CA GLU A 211 43.89 -59.60 8.78
C GLU A 211 45.30 -59.00 9.06
N THR A 212 45.35 -57.74 9.55
CA THR A 212 45.69 -57.36 10.95
C THR A 212 46.08 -55.86 11.06
N VAL A 213 45.59 -55.23 12.13
CA VAL A 213 45.65 -53.83 12.54
C VAL A 213 47.02 -53.41 13.10
N ALA A 214 47.54 -52.24 12.71
CA ALA A 214 48.35 -51.33 13.55
C ALA A 214 48.46 -49.91 12.92
N LEU A 215 48.20 -48.88 13.73
CA LEU A 215 48.41 -47.43 13.49
C LEU A 215 49.46 -46.94 14.52
N PRO A 216 50.04 -45.72 14.41
CA PRO A 216 50.83 -45.08 13.33
C PRO A 216 52.17 -44.54 13.94
N PRO A 217 53.06 -43.72 13.30
CA PRO A 217 52.76 -42.31 12.99
C PRO A 217 53.56 -41.62 11.83
N THR A 218 53.06 -40.44 11.42
CA THR A 218 53.82 -39.26 10.93
C THR A 218 54.11 -39.05 9.42
N ARG A 219 53.33 -38.10 8.86
CA ARG A 219 53.60 -37.07 7.81
C ARG A 219 53.99 -37.48 6.37
N THR A 220 52.96 -37.36 5.50
CA THR A 220 52.82 -36.70 4.17
C THR A 220 53.99 -35.89 3.56
N PRO A 221 54.02 -35.61 2.24
CA PRO A 221 52.98 -35.75 1.17
C PRO A 221 53.47 -36.48 -0.11
N THR A 222 52.65 -36.95 -1.05
CA THR A 222 52.10 -36.17 -2.19
C THR A 222 51.30 -37.13 -3.11
N ALA A 223 50.08 -36.70 -3.50
CA ALA A 223 49.30 -36.99 -4.73
C ALA A 223 49.35 -38.42 -5.35
N SER A 224 48.27 -39.07 -5.76
CA SER A 224 46.93 -38.63 -6.15
C SER A 224 46.04 -39.85 -6.44
N VAL A 225 44.76 -39.56 -6.65
CA VAL A 225 43.74 -40.35 -7.36
C VAL A 225 42.92 -41.31 -6.50
N SER A 226 41.84 -40.78 -5.93
CA SER A 226 40.45 -41.14 -6.29
C SER A 226 39.48 -40.44 -5.33
N GLY A 227 38.48 -39.75 -5.85
CA GLY A 227 37.46 -39.13 -5.01
C GLY A 227 36.39 -38.45 -5.84
N THR A 228 35.33 -39.20 -6.12
CA THR A 228 33.98 -38.75 -6.50
C THR A 228 33.69 -37.31 -6.06
N LEU A 229 33.51 -36.38 -7.01
CA LEU A 229 33.03 -35.03 -6.70
C LEU A 229 31.55 -35.10 -6.30
N TRP A 230 31.25 -34.67 -5.09
CA TRP A 230 29.97 -34.79 -4.43
C TRP A 230 28.88 -33.94 -5.12
N TRP A 231 27.72 -34.52 -5.38
CA TRP A 231 26.50 -33.82 -5.84
C TRP A 231 25.84 -32.96 -4.74
N SER A 232 26.44 -32.84 -3.55
CA SER A 232 25.86 -32.18 -2.39
C SER A 232 25.78 -30.65 -2.44
N ASP A 233 26.38 -30.00 -3.44
CA ASP A 233 26.44 -28.51 -3.51
C ASP A 233 25.56 -27.87 -4.59
N VAL A 234 24.76 -28.64 -5.34
CA VAL A 234 23.83 -28.08 -6.36
C VAL A 234 22.54 -27.61 -5.70
N ALA A 235 22.14 -26.36 -5.93
CA ALA A 235 20.89 -25.80 -5.41
C ALA A 235 19.66 -26.51 -6.00
N CYS A 236 18.65 -26.76 -5.16
CA CYS A 236 17.43 -27.43 -5.60
C CYS A 236 16.62 -26.58 -6.61
N PRO A 237 16.12 -27.19 -7.71
CA PRO A 237 15.29 -26.50 -8.70
C PRO A 237 13.89 -26.16 -8.16
N THR A 238 13.28 -25.11 -8.71
CA THR A 238 11.90 -24.70 -8.39
C THR A 238 10.88 -25.64 -9.03
N LEU A 239 9.81 -25.96 -8.31
CA LEU A 239 8.69 -26.74 -8.84
C LEU A 239 7.80 -25.84 -9.70
N ALA A 240 7.51 -26.28 -10.93
CA ALA A 240 6.53 -25.60 -11.76
C ALA A 240 5.13 -26.09 -11.39
N VAL A 241 4.30 -25.18 -10.87
CA VAL A 241 2.93 -25.47 -10.45
C VAL A 241 1.97 -24.85 -11.46
N THR A 242 1.03 -25.64 -11.98
CA THR A 242 0.00 -25.20 -12.92
C THR A 242 -1.37 -25.69 -12.47
N THR A 243 -2.44 -25.05 -12.94
CA THR A 243 -3.81 -25.40 -12.58
C THR A 243 -4.66 -25.51 -13.83
N THR A 244 -5.63 -26.42 -13.85
CA THR A 244 -6.61 -26.50 -14.96
C THR A 244 -7.68 -25.39 -14.91
N ALA A 245 -7.66 -24.53 -13.89
CA ALA A 245 -8.55 -23.37 -13.78
C ALA A 245 -8.35 -22.37 -14.94
N ALA A 246 -9.45 -21.76 -15.37
CA ALA A 246 -9.43 -20.74 -16.43
C ALA A 246 -8.54 -19.56 -16.02
N GLY A 247 -7.51 -19.26 -16.84
CA GLY A 247 -6.57 -18.16 -16.57
C GLY A 247 -5.32 -18.53 -15.74
N GLY A 248 -5.12 -19.82 -15.41
CA GLY A 248 -3.87 -20.31 -14.82
C GLY A 248 -3.68 -20.03 -13.33
N SER A 249 -4.71 -19.54 -12.64
CA SER A 249 -4.74 -19.36 -11.18
C SER A 249 -6.04 -19.88 -10.60
N LEU A 250 -5.98 -20.51 -9.42
CA LEU A 250 -7.17 -20.94 -8.68
C LEU A 250 -7.96 -19.74 -8.18
N THR A 251 -9.27 -19.75 -8.35
CA THR A 251 -10.19 -18.76 -7.77
C THR A 251 -10.96 -19.36 -6.60
N GLN A 252 -11.44 -18.48 -5.72
CA GLN A 252 -12.34 -18.87 -4.63
C GLN A 252 -13.60 -19.60 -5.12
N ASN A 253 -14.10 -19.30 -6.33
CA ASN A 253 -15.25 -19.98 -6.93
C ASN A 253 -14.92 -21.40 -7.40
N ASP A 254 -13.70 -21.64 -7.88
CA ASP A 254 -13.25 -22.98 -8.27
C ASP A 254 -13.28 -23.95 -7.08
N ILE A 255 -12.90 -23.46 -5.89
CA ILE A 255 -12.89 -24.25 -4.65
C ILE A 255 -14.30 -24.46 -4.09
N ARG A 256 -15.22 -23.51 -4.27
CA ARG A 256 -16.62 -23.65 -3.85
C ARG A 256 -17.42 -24.64 -4.72
N GLY A 257 -16.82 -25.12 -5.82
CA GLY A 257 -17.44 -26.08 -6.74
C GLY A 257 -18.37 -25.39 -7.73
N GLY A 258 -17.92 -24.28 -8.34
CA GLY A 258 -18.66 -23.43 -9.27
C GLY A 258 -19.16 -24.12 -10.55
N GLY A 259 -20.13 -25.03 -10.41
CA GLY A 259 -20.96 -25.58 -11.48
C GLY A 259 -20.30 -26.56 -12.45
N SER A 260 -18.96 -26.68 -12.49
CA SER A 260 -18.28 -27.66 -13.33
C SER A 260 -18.30 -29.05 -12.70
N ALA A 261 -18.73 -30.06 -13.47
CA ALA A 261 -18.68 -31.47 -13.07
C ALA A 261 -17.25 -32.03 -13.02
N VAL A 262 -16.28 -31.32 -13.62
CA VAL A 262 -14.87 -31.74 -13.66
C VAL A 262 -14.11 -31.08 -12.51
N PRO A 263 -13.42 -31.86 -11.66
CA PRO A 263 -12.63 -31.31 -10.57
C PRO A 263 -11.44 -30.50 -11.12
N THR A 264 -11.20 -29.33 -10.53
CA THR A 264 -10.00 -28.53 -10.84
C THR A 264 -8.77 -29.29 -10.36
N LEU A 265 -7.78 -29.47 -11.24
CA LEU A 265 -6.55 -30.20 -10.96
C LEU A 265 -5.42 -29.22 -10.72
N LEU A 266 -4.67 -29.45 -9.65
CA LEU A 266 -3.39 -28.82 -9.36
C LEU A 266 -2.29 -29.75 -9.88
N MET A 267 -1.54 -29.28 -10.86
CA MET A 267 -0.47 -30.03 -11.51
C MET A 267 0.89 -29.51 -11.06
N VAL A 268 1.79 -30.41 -10.69
CA VAL A 268 3.16 -30.08 -10.32
C VAL A 268 4.09 -30.80 -11.30
N ALA A 269 4.79 -30.01 -12.11
CA ALA A 269 5.82 -30.50 -13.01
C ALA A 269 7.15 -30.63 -12.26
N LEU A 270 7.70 -31.83 -12.33
CA LEU A 270 8.93 -32.24 -11.66
C LEU A 270 10.13 -32.00 -12.58
N PRO A 271 11.19 -31.33 -12.13
CA PRO A 271 12.35 -31.02 -12.96
C PRO A 271 13.20 -32.28 -13.27
N PRO A 272 13.59 -32.52 -14.54
CA PRO A 272 14.58 -33.55 -14.88
C PRO A 272 16.00 -33.12 -14.43
N PRO A 273 16.97 -34.06 -14.22
CA PRO A 273 16.95 -35.52 -14.46
C PRO A 273 17.02 -36.36 -13.17
N PHE A 274 15.92 -36.99 -12.71
CA PHE A 274 15.94 -37.73 -11.42
C PHE A 274 14.92 -38.90 -11.33
N ARG A 275 15.22 -39.91 -10.48
CA ARG A 275 14.47 -41.18 -10.28
C ARG A 275 13.12 -41.07 -9.54
N TRP A 276 12.29 -40.10 -9.89
CA TRP A 276 10.91 -39.98 -9.37
C TRP A 276 9.97 -40.96 -10.07
N ALA A 277 10.37 -41.48 -11.23
CA ALA A 277 9.56 -42.35 -12.08
C ALA A 277 9.22 -43.71 -11.43
N ARG A 278 9.92 -44.13 -10.37
CA ARG A 278 9.74 -45.44 -9.73
C ARG A 278 9.21 -45.40 -8.30
N ASP A 279 9.12 -44.23 -7.67
CA ASP A 279 8.63 -44.11 -6.30
C ASP A 279 7.09 -43.95 -6.28
N PRO A 280 6.33 -44.96 -5.82
CA PRO A 280 4.87 -44.88 -5.80
C PRO A 280 4.32 -43.91 -4.73
N GLN A 281 5.11 -43.46 -3.76
CA GLN A 281 4.64 -42.68 -2.60
C GLN A 281 5.09 -41.22 -2.58
N LEU A 282 5.56 -40.69 -3.70
CA LEU A 282 6.04 -39.32 -3.90
C LEU A 282 5.23 -38.18 -3.22
N GLY A 283 3.92 -38.36 -3.07
CA GLY A 283 3.03 -37.41 -2.40
C GLY A 283 3.33 -37.20 -0.91
N THR A 284 4.00 -38.13 -0.23
CA THR A 284 4.39 -38.00 1.19
C THR A 284 5.52 -36.99 1.40
N HIS A 285 6.28 -36.70 0.35
CA HIS A 285 7.36 -35.72 0.37
C HIS A 285 6.89 -34.30 0.01
N LEU A 286 5.60 -34.13 -0.32
CA LEU A 286 5.01 -32.84 -0.63
C LEU A 286 4.22 -32.31 0.57
N SER A 287 4.51 -31.07 0.96
CA SER A 287 3.78 -30.38 2.02
C SER A 287 3.37 -28.99 1.56
N PHE A 288 2.27 -28.48 2.14
CA PHE A 288 1.79 -27.13 1.87
C PHE A 288 2.20 -26.19 3.00
N VAL A 289 2.74 -25.04 2.63
CA VAL A 289 3.18 -23.99 3.57
C VAL A 289 2.58 -22.66 3.10
N PRO A 290 1.84 -21.96 3.96
CA PRO A 290 1.29 -20.65 3.59
C PRO A 290 2.41 -19.59 3.58
N VAL A 291 2.41 -18.70 2.59
CA VAL A 291 3.38 -17.58 2.50
C VAL A 291 2.95 -16.41 3.38
N SER A 292 1.64 -16.20 3.47
CA SER A 292 1.01 -15.15 4.28
C SER A 292 0.30 -15.74 5.50
N THR A 293 -0.13 -14.89 6.44
CA THR A 293 -0.87 -15.32 7.62
C THR A 293 -2.10 -16.13 7.20
N ALA A 294 -2.10 -17.41 7.54
CA ALA A 294 -3.13 -18.34 7.11
C ALA A 294 -4.52 -17.83 7.53
N GLN A 295 -5.43 -17.69 6.57
CA GLN A 295 -6.76 -17.18 6.89
C GLN A 295 -7.59 -18.28 7.58
N PRO A 296 -8.38 -17.97 8.64
CA PRO A 296 -9.11 -18.99 9.41
C PRO A 296 -10.10 -19.84 8.60
N ARG A 297 -10.60 -19.32 7.47
CA ARG A 297 -11.44 -20.05 6.51
C ARG A 297 -10.78 -20.26 5.14
N GLY A 298 -9.50 -19.91 5.03
CA GLY A 298 -8.61 -20.21 3.90
C GLY A 298 -7.75 -21.44 4.19
N PHE A 299 -6.45 -21.39 3.91
CA PHE A 299 -5.52 -22.49 4.18
C PHE A 299 -5.40 -22.82 5.69
N GLY A 300 -5.60 -21.86 6.59
CA GLY A 300 -5.58 -22.12 8.04
C GLY A 300 -6.83 -22.83 8.57
N GLY A 301 -7.83 -23.05 7.72
CA GLY A 301 -9.14 -23.58 8.09
C GLY A 301 -9.40 -25.03 7.65
N PRO A 302 -10.66 -25.47 7.71
CA PRO A 302 -11.07 -26.83 7.36
C PRO A 302 -10.66 -27.24 5.93
N TRP A 303 -10.68 -26.32 4.99
CA TRP A 303 -10.27 -26.60 3.62
C TRP A 303 -8.77 -26.85 3.49
N GLY A 304 -7.92 -26.13 4.23
CA GLY A 304 -6.48 -26.41 4.22
C GLY A 304 -6.14 -27.79 4.80
N ALA A 305 -6.91 -28.26 5.79
CA ALA A 305 -6.82 -29.63 6.28
C ALA A 305 -7.26 -30.65 5.20
N MET A 306 -8.34 -30.37 4.47
CA MET A 306 -8.75 -31.20 3.33
C MET A 306 -7.69 -31.24 2.23
N LEU A 307 -7.07 -30.10 1.91
CA LEU A 307 -6.00 -29.99 0.91
C LEU A 307 -4.75 -30.75 1.36
N SER A 308 -4.38 -30.64 2.63
CA SER A 308 -3.21 -31.33 3.19
C SER A 308 -3.40 -32.84 3.24
N ASN A 309 -4.64 -33.33 3.36
CA ASN A 309 -4.99 -34.75 3.32
C ASN A 309 -5.33 -35.26 1.91
N ALA A 310 -5.32 -34.41 0.89
CA ALA A 310 -5.66 -34.80 -0.46
C ALA A 310 -4.55 -35.65 -1.09
N THR A 311 -4.93 -36.60 -1.94
CA THR A 311 -4.02 -37.57 -2.53
C THR A 311 -3.45 -37.06 -3.85
N TRP A 312 -2.12 -37.17 -3.99
CA TRP A 312 -1.42 -36.93 -5.25
C TRP A 312 -1.47 -38.17 -6.14
N VAL A 313 -1.77 -37.98 -7.43
CA VAL A 313 -1.86 -39.03 -8.45
C VAL A 313 -0.92 -38.69 -9.61
N ARG A 314 -0.42 -39.69 -10.33
CA ARG A 314 0.39 -39.46 -11.54
C ARG A 314 -0.50 -39.12 -12.73
N ASN A 315 -0.10 -38.13 -13.52
CA ASN A 315 -0.81 -37.77 -14.75
C ASN A 315 -0.82 -38.95 -15.73
N ALA A 316 -1.98 -39.23 -16.36
CA ALA A 316 -2.16 -40.37 -17.26
C ALA A 316 -1.29 -40.30 -18.54
N THR A 317 -1.02 -39.10 -19.05
CA THR A 317 -0.22 -38.86 -20.26
C THR A 317 1.27 -38.72 -19.97
N ASN A 318 1.64 -38.17 -18.81
CA ASN A 318 3.02 -37.88 -18.44
C ASN A 318 3.33 -38.36 -16.99
N PRO A 319 3.25 -39.68 -16.71
CA PRO A 319 3.30 -40.21 -15.35
C PRO A 319 4.66 -40.04 -14.66
N SER A 320 5.72 -39.82 -15.43
CA SER A 320 7.09 -39.69 -14.93
C SER A 320 7.48 -38.25 -14.56
N THR A 321 6.75 -37.24 -15.03
CA THR A 321 7.13 -35.82 -14.91
C THR A 321 6.06 -34.94 -14.26
N VAL A 322 4.80 -35.38 -14.20
CA VAL A 322 3.69 -34.58 -13.67
C VAL A 322 2.90 -35.34 -12.61
N LEU A 323 2.76 -34.70 -11.45
CA LEU A 323 1.80 -35.10 -10.42
C LEU A 323 0.57 -34.21 -10.48
N GLU A 324 -0.59 -34.79 -10.22
CA GLU A 324 -1.88 -34.13 -10.20
C GLU A 324 -2.55 -34.33 -8.84
N LEU A 325 -3.19 -33.29 -8.33
CA LEU A 325 -4.02 -33.34 -7.14
C LEU A 325 -5.37 -32.72 -7.45
N ALA A 326 -6.43 -33.47 -7.18
CA ALA A 326 -7.79 -32.96 -7.28
C ALA A 326 -8.02 -31.96 -6.14
N VAL A 327 -8.29 -30.71 -6.49
CA VAL A 327 -8.52 -29.65 -5.50
C VAL A 327 -9.83 -29.95 -4.76
N PRO A 328 -9.81 -30.09 -3.42
CA PRO A 328 -11.03 -30.41 -2.68
C PRO A 328 -12.07 -29.32 -2.80
N VAL A 329 -13.32 -29.73 -3.06
CA VAL A 329 -14.46 -28.81 -3.10
C VAL A 329 -14.94 -28.54 -1.69
N HIS A 330 -15.01 -27.27 -1.30
CA HIS A 330 -15.56 -26.85 -0.01
C HIS A 330 -16.44 -25.62 -0.19
N ARG A 331 -17.76 -25.81 -0.07
CA ARG A 331 -18.76 -24.73 -0.25
C ARG A 331 -18.57 -23.57 0.74
N GLY A 332 -18.03 -23.85 1.94
CA GLY A 332 -17.77 -22.85 2.97
C GLY A 332 -16.46 -22.07 2.80
N TYR A 333 -15.70 -22.31 1.72
CA TYR A 333 -14.40 -21.69 1.50
C TYR A 333 -14.55 -20.17 1.28
N PHE A 334 -13.78 -19.37 2.01
CA PHE A 334 -13.76 -17.92 1.87
C PHE A 334 -12.39 -17.36 2.20
N ILE A 335 -11.87 -16.54 1.30
CA ILE A 335 -10.68 -15.73 1.52
C ILE A 335 -11.02 -14.27 1.26
N ALA A 336 -10.54 -13.41 2.15
CA ALA A 336 -10.81 -11.97 2.12
C ALA A 336 -9.81 -11.22 1.20
N ALA A 337 -8.64 -11.82 1.00
CA ALA A 337 -7.56 -11.35 0.13
C ALA A 337 -6.86 -12.56 -0.50
N ASP A 338 -6.13 -12.32 -1.59
CA ASP A 338 -5.35 -13.34 -2.28
C ASP A 338 -4.43 -14.09 -1.30
N GLU A 339 -4.51 -15.42 -1.33
CA GLU A 339 -3.71 -16.31 -0.47
C GLU A 339 -2.69 -17.04 -1.34
N THR A 340 -1.40 -16.90 -1.03
CA THR A 340 -0.32 -17.61 -1.73
C THR A 340 0.13 -18.79 -0.90
N ILE A 341 0.08 -19.98 -1.49
CA ILE A 341 0.48 -21.24 -0.85
C ILE A 341 1.70 -21.76 -1.58
N VAL A 342 2.74 -22.09 -0.81
CA VAL A 342 3.95 -22.74 -1.27
C VAL A 342 3.81 -24.25 -1.11
N ILE A 343 4.12 -24.97 -2.18
CA ILE A 343 4.30 -26.41 -2.18
C ILE A 343 5.78 -26.68 -1.94
N ARG A 344 6.08 -27.35 -0.84
CA ARG A 344 7.41 -27.70 -0.40
C ARG A 344 7.66 -29.18 -0.69
N CYS A 345 8.80 -29.50 -1.30
CA CYS A 345 9.25 -30.88 -1.47
C CYS A 345 10.64 -31.10 -0.91
N ASP A 346 10.81 -32.19 -0.16
CA ASP A 346 12.09 -32.54 0.47
C ASP A 346 13.15 -32.91 -0.57
N ALA A 347 14.36 -32.36 -0.41
CA ALA A 347 15.49 -32.62 -1.31
C ALA A 347 15.94 -34.09 -1.34
N ALA A 348 15.58 -34.87 -0.32
CA ALA A 348 15.86 -36.31 -0.24
C ALA A 348 15.14 -37.11 -1.35
N ALA A 349 14.05 -36.58 -1.91
CA ALA A 349 13.35 -37.19 -3.04
C ALA A 349 14.09 -37.02 -4.39
N VAL A 350 15.10 -36.14 -4.45
CA VAL A 350 15.94 -35.92 -5.64
C VAL A 350 17.10 -36.93 -5.69
N SER A 351 17.20 -37.74 -6.76
CA SER A 351 18.25 -38.77 -6.93
C SER A 351 19.66 -38.18 -7.02
N GLY A 352 20.41 -38.18 -5.92
CA GLY A 352 21.76 -37.59 -5.84
C GLY A 352 21.82 -36.42 -4.86
N GLY A 353 20.68 -36.00 -4.31
CA GLY A 353 20.55 -34.89 -3.37
C GLY A 353 20.69 -33.53 -4.07
N CYS A 354 20.08 -32.52 -3.47
CA CYS A 354 20.34 -31.13 -3.78
C CYS A 354 20.35 -30.32 -2.47
N LYS A 355 21.03 -29.19 -2.46
CA LYS A 355 21.13 -28.30 -1.31
C LYS A 355 19.94 -27.34 -1.32
N GLY A 356 19.06 -27.46 -0.33
CA GLY A 356 17.87 -26.63 -0.19
C GLY A 356 16.59 -27.46 -0.19
N VAL A 357 15.49 -26.85 -0.62
CA VAL A 357 14.17 -27.47 -0.66
C VAL A 357 13.52 -27.06 -1.98
N LEU A 358 12.82 -27.97 -2.65
CA LEU A 358 12.12 -27.61 -3.88
C LEU A 358 10.85 -26.86 -3.50
N LEU A 359 10.69 -25.65 -4.02
CA LEU A 359 9.55 -24.80 -3.75
C LEU A 359 8.82 -24.54 -5.06
N GLY A 360 7.51 -24.75 -5.04
CA GLY A 360 6.56 -24.23 -6.01
C GLY A 360 5.55 -23.37 -5.28
N SER A 361 4.81 -22.52 -6.00
CA SER A 361 3.75 -21.73 -5.37
C SER A 361 2.58 -21.57 -6.31
N PHE A 362 1.39 -21.48 -5.73
CA PHE A 362 0.18 -21.08 -6.43
C PHE A 362 -0.59 -20.05 -5.60
N THR A 363 -1.33 -19.20 -6.28
CA THR A 363 -2.13 -18.14 -5.68
C THR A 363 -3.60 -18.49 -5.83
N ILE A 364 -4.35 -18.38 -4.74
CA ILE A 364 -5.80 -18.43 -4.76
C ILE A 364 -6.32 -17.00 -4.76
N ARG A 365 -7.03 -16.63 -5.82
CA ARG A 365 -7.60 -15.29 -5.96
C ARG A 365 -8.91 -15.17 -5.20
N SER A 366 -9.03 -14.13 -4.37
CA SER A 366 -10.28 -13.79 -3.70
C SER A 366 -11.31 -13.25 -4.70
N ASN A 367 -12.59 -13.44 -4.40
CA ASN A 367 -13.67 -12.83 -5.19
C ASN A 367 -13.72 -11.30 -5.04
N THR A 368 -13.12 -10.77 -3.97
CA THR A 368 -12.87 -9.34 -3.79
C THR A 368 -11.68 -8.91 -4.67
N LEU A 369 -11.94 -8.11 -5.72
CA LEU A 369 -10.87 -7.64 -6.60
C LEU A 369 -9.85 -6.77 -5.81
N PRO A 370 -8.54 -7.05 -5.90
CA PRO A 370 -7.50 -6.20 -5.33
C PRO A 370 -7.60 -4.73 -5.79
N ALA A 371 -8.02 -4.53 -7.06
CA ALA A 371 -8.28 -3.21 -7.62
C ALA A 371 -9.40 -2.45 -6.89
N ALA A 372 -10.43 -3.15 -6.43
CA ALA A 372 -11.55 -2.54 -5.69
C ALA A 372 -11.10 -2.11 -4.28
N ALA A 373 -10.30 -2.94 -3.60
CA ALA A 373 -9.73 -2.57 -2.29
C ALA A 373 -8.77 -1.38 -2.40
N SER A 374 -7.88 -1.36 -3.41
CA SER A 374 -7.00 -0.22 -3.65
C SER A 374 -7.77 1.05 -4.02
N ALA A 375 -8.84 0.93 -4.82
CA ALA A 375 -9.69 2.06 -5.16
C ALA A 375 -10.42 2.59 -3.93
N LEU A 376 -10.97 1.71 -3.07
CA LEU A 376 -11.62 2.11 -1.82
C LEU A 376 -10.64 2.84 -0.89
N SER A 377 -9.42 2.34 -0.74
CA SER A 377 -8.38 2.98 0.08
C SER A 377 -7.96 4.33 -0.50
N ALA A 378 -7.87 4.46 -1.82
CA ALA A 378 -7.54 5.72 -2.47
C ALA A 378 -8.66 6.75 -2.27
N ILE A 379 -9.92 6.37 -2.49
CA ILE A 379 -11.09 7.24 -2.31
C ILE A 379 -11.18 7.71 -0.86
N THR A 380 -11.15 6.79 0.09
CA THR A 380 -11.24 7.14 1.53
C THR A 380 -10.07 8.01 1.97
N GLY A 381 -8.85 7.75 1.50
CA GLY A 381 -7.69 8.59 1.76
C GLY A 381 -7.83 10.01 1.18
N VAL A 382 -8.31 10.15 -0.05
CA VAL A 382 -8.56 11.46 -0.68
C VAL A 382 -9.64 12.24 0.07
N VAL A 383 -10.75 11.60 0.43
CA VAL A 383 -11.83 12.24 1.18
C VAL A 383 -11.35 12.66 2.57
N ALA A 384 -10.62 11.81 3.27
CA ALA A 384 -10.03 12.15 4.57
C ALA A 384 -9.04 13.32 4.47
N GLY A 385 -8.21 13.35 3.41
CA GLY A 385 -7.29 14.44 3.13
C GLY A 385 -8.00 15.75 2.84
N ALA A 386 -9.03 15.72 1.98
CA ALA A 386 -9.87 16.88 1.68
C ALA A 386 -10.58 17.40 2.93
N ALA A 387 -11.10 16.50 3.77
CA ALA A 387 -11.71 16.85 5.04
C ALA A 387 -10.70 17.54 5.97
N ALA A 388 -9.48 17.00 6.11
CA ALA A 388 -8.43 17.59 6.94
C ALA A 388 -8.04 19.00 6.47
N VAL A 389 -7.84 19.18 5.16
CA VAL A 389 -7.55 20.50 4.58
C VAL A 389 -8.72 21.46 4.80
N ALA A 390 -9.96 21.01 4.58
CA ALA A 390 -11.15 21.83 4.82
C ALA A 390 -11.26 22.27 6.29
N VAL A 391 -10.97 21.39 7.25
CA VAL A 391 -10.95 21.74 8.68
C VAL A 391 -9.93 22.84 8.95
N VAL A 392 -8.71 22.75 8.39
CA VAL A 392 -7.68 23.78 8.55
C VAL A 392 -8.08 25.11 7.89
N VAL A 393 -8.59 25.08 6.66
CA VAL A 393 -8.96 26.29 5.89
C VAL A 393 -10.14 27.01 6.51
N THR A 394 -11.17 26.27 6.91
CA THR A 394 -12.42 26.83 7.46
C THR A 394 -12.33 27.21 8.93
N GLY A 395 -11.16 27.01 9.57
CA GLY A 395 -10.97 27.26 11.00
C GLY A 395 -11.71 26.25 11.89
N GLY A 396 -12.03 25.06 11.36
CA GLY A 396 -12.54 23.92 12.12
C GLY A 396 -14.04 23.65 12.02
N LEU A 397 -14.74 24.21 11.02
CA LEU A 397 -16.16 23.89 10.75
C LEU A 397 -16.36 22.43 10.31
N GLY A 398 -15.33 21.73 9.84
CA GLY A 398 -15.40 20.30 9.52
C GLY A 398 -14.92 19.37 10.64
N SER A 399 -15.01 18.06 10.42
CA SER A 399 -14.36 17.06 11.26
C SER A 399 -13.83 15.90 10.44
N ILE A 400 -12.69 15.35 10.87
CA ILE A 400 -12.06 14.16 10.28
C ILE A 400 -12.27 12.88 11.11
N LEU A 401 -12.93 13.00 12.27
CA LEU A 401 -13.01 11.95 13.28
C LEU A 401 -13.63 10.65 12.74
N GLU A 402 -14.58 10.74 11.80
CA GLU A 402 -15.18 9.56 11.16
C GLU A 402 -14.21 8.73 10.34
N MET A 403 -13.31 9.38 9.59
CA MET A 403 -12.28 8.68 8.82
C MET A 403 -11.21 8.09 9.74
N GLN A 404 -10.95 8.76 10.87
CA GLN A 404 -10.10 8.22 11.91
C GLN A 404 -10.71 6.97 12.57
N ALA A 405 -12.04 6.93 12.76
CA ALA A 405 -12.73 5.74 13.25
C ALA A 405 -12.54 4.52 12.33
N LEU A 406 -12.57 4.73 11.01
CA LEU A 406 -12.20 3.67 10.05
C LEU A 406 -10.73 3.27 10.16
N GLY A 407 -9.83 4.23 10.42
CA GLY A 407 -8.43 3.95 10.76
C GLY A 407 -8.28 3.09 12.02
N VAL A 408 -9.15 3.28 13.02
CA VAL A 408 -9.18 2.47 14.25
C VAL A 408 -9.63 1.05 13.92
N PHE A 409 -10.69 0.91 13.12
CA PHE A 409 -11.17 -0.39 12.65
C PHE A 409 -10.15 -1.13 11.79
N ALA A 410 -9.27 -0.42 11.08
CA ALA A 410 -8.17 -1.05 10.35
C ALA A 410 -7.07 -1.61 11.28
N ARG A 411 -6.91 -1.03 12.48
CA ARG A 411 -5.82 -1.36 13.41
C ARG A 411 -6.21 -2.25 14.57
N MET A 412 -7.50 -2.49 14.78
CA MET A 412 -7.93 -3.40 15.82
C MET A 412 -7.50 -4.86 15.53
N PRO A 413 -7.31 -5.67 16.58
CA PRO A 413 -6.91 -7.07 16.46
C PRO A 413 -7.86 -7.90 15.58
N CYS A 414 -9.16 -7.63 15.68
CA CYS A 414 -10.22 -8.36 14.97
C CYS A 414 -10.42 -7.94 13.51
N ALA A 415 -9.71 -6.92 13.02
CA ALA A 415 -9.88 -6.45 11.65
C ALA A 415 -9.52 -7.55 10.63
N SER A 416 -10.43 -7.82 9.70
CA SER A 416 -10.21 -8.78 8.63
C SER A 416 -9.15 -8.29 7.62
N PRO A 417 -8.51 -9.20 6.86
CA PRO A 417 -7.54 -8.82 5.84
C PRO A 417 -8.12 -7.87 4.78
N GLN A 418 -9.38 -8.08 4.38
CA GLN A 418 -10.08 -7.22 3.43
C GLN A 418 -10.27 -5.79 3.96
N GLU A 419 -10.73 -5.66 5.21
CA GLU A 419 -10.92 -4.35 5.84
C GLU A 419 -9.59 -3.58 5.90
N ARG A 420 -8.51 -4.25 6.32
CA ARG A 420 -7.15 -3.68 6.34
C ARG A 420 -6.68 -3.25 4.96
N ALA A 421 -6.86 -4.08 3.95
CA ALA A 421 -6.47 -3.77 2.58
C ALA A 421 -7.26 -2.59 1.99
N SER A 422 -8.51 -2.43 2.39
CA SER A 422 -9.40 -1.39 1.89
C SER A 422 -9.23 -0.02 2.57
N THR A 423 -8.48 0.03 3.68
CA THR A 423 -8.33 1.22 4.52
C THR A 423 -6.87 1.56 4.83
N VAL A 424 -5.92 1.09 4.02
CA VAL A 424 -4.46 1.23 4.26
C VAL A 424 -4.02 2.67 4.54
N ALA A 425 -4.65 3.66 3.90
CA ALA A 425 -4.35 5.08 4.10
C ALA A 425 -4.89 5.66 5.42
N LEU A 426 -5.99 5.12 5.95
CA LEU A 426 -6.73 5.73 7.07
C LEU A 426 -6.00 5.70 8.42
N PRO A 427 -5.23 4.66 8.79
CA PRO A 427 -4.39 4.69 9.98
C PRO A 427 -3.42 5.86 10.04
N TYR A 428 -2.96 6.39 8.90
CA TYR A 428 -2.05 7.54 8.90
C TYR A 428 -2.73 8.84 9.34
N PHE A 429 -4.06 8.93 9.24
CA PHE A 429 -4.84 10.03 9.82
C PHE A 429 -4.97 9.92 11.34
N LEU A 430 -4.82 8.72 11.92
CA LEU A 430 -4.67 8.57 13.38
C LEU A 430 -3.28 8.96 13.84
N SER A 431 -2.26 8.51 13.12
CA SER A 431 -0.87 8.83 13.41
C SER A 431 -0.01 8.61 12.17
N VAL A 432 0.87 9.56 11.86
CA VAL A 432 1.91 9.37 10.83
C VAL A 432 2.79 8.15 11.14
N PHE A 433 2.93 7.84 12.43
CA PHE A 433 3.69 6.70 12.93
C PHE A 433 2.86 5.43 13.06
N ALA A 434 1.66 5.37 12.46
CA ALA A 434 0.81 4.20 12.55
C ALA A 434 1.57 2.94 12.13
N ALA A 435 2.37 2.97 11.06
CA ALA A 435 3.12 1.79 10.59
C ALA A 435 4.14 1.21 11.60
N LEU A 436 4.46 1.94 12.68
CA LEU A 436 5.39 1.54 13.72
C LEU A 436 4.67 0.89 14.92
N ASP A 437 5.44 0.61 15.97
CA ASP A 437 4.93 0.10 17.25
C ASP A 437 3.86 1.04 17.86
N PRO A 438 2.84 0.52 18.58
CA PRO A 438 1.80 1.35 19.22
C PRO A 438 2.35 2.46 20.11
N LEU A 439 3.53 2.26 20.72
CA LEU A 439 4.21 3.29 21.50
C LEU A 439 4.57 4.52 20.68
N TRP A 440 4.96 4.34 19.40
CA TRP A 440 5.25 5.46 18.49
C TRP A 440 3.99 6.21 18.06
N MET A 441 2.83 5.55 18.02
CA MET A 441 1.56 6.26 17.81
C MET A 441 1.28 7.23 18.95
N VAL A 442 1.62 6.86 20.19
CA VAL A 442 1.44 7.72 21.37
C VAL A 442 2.51 8.82 21.42
N VAL A 443 3.79 8.43 21.48
CA VAL A 443 4.91 9.36 21.65
C VAL A 443 5.04 10.27 20.44
N GLY A 444 4.90 9.72 19.23
CA GLY A 444 5.01 10.49 18.00
C GLY A 444 3.90 11.53 17.85
N ASN A 445 2.64 11.19 18.15
CA ASN A 445 1.55 12.16 18.14
C ASN A 445 1.71 13.21 19.25
N ALA A 446 2.15 12.81 20.45
CA ALA A 446 2.42 13.74 21.54
C ALA A 446 3.55 14.73 21.19
N LEU A 447 4.62 14.25 20.55
CA LEU A 447 5.71 15.08 20.05
C LEU A 447 5.24 16.02 18.94
N LEU A 448 4.43 15.54 18.00
CA LEU A 448 3.86 16.40 16.97
C LEU A 448 3.00 17.51 17.60
N ALA A 449 2.12 17.17 18.55
CA ALA A 449 1.32 18.17 19.27
C ALA A 449 2.21 19.19 19.99
N ALA A 450 3.28 18.74 20.66
CA ALA A 450 4.23 19.62 21.33
C ALA A 450 4.99 20.54 20.35
N VAL A 451 5.51 19.99 19.24
CA VAL A 451 6.22 20.77 18.20
C VAL A 451 5.30 21.82 17.60
N PHE A 452 4.07 21.44 17.21
CA PHE A 452 3.11 22.40 16.72
C PHE A 452 2.82 23.47 17.76
N GLY A 453 2.61 23.10 19.03
CA GLY A 453 2.44 24.06 20.13
C GLY A 453 3.62 25.02 20.33
N CYS A 454 4.86 24.52 20.23
CA CYS A 454 6.08 25.33 20.36
C CYS A 454 6.29 26.27 19.17
N VAL A 455 6.15 25.77 17.94
CA VAL A 455 6.26 26.58 16.71
C VAL A 455 5.24 27.69 16.77
N HIS A 456 4.00 27.32 17.09
CA HIS A 456 2.92 28.24 17.30
C HIS A 456 3.38 29.31 18.32
N TYR A 457 3.70 28.95 19.57
CA TYR A 457 4.12 29.89 20.62
C TYR A 457 5.27 30.83 20.18
N GLY A 458 6.26 30.29 19.46
CA GLY A 458 7.37 31.05 18.93
C GLY A 458 6.92 32.13 17.93
N VAL A 459 6.02 31.78 17.01
CA VAL A 459 5.49 32.72 16.03
C VAL A 459 4.62 33.79 16.71
N THR A 460 3.84 33.48 17.76
CA THR A 460 3.10 34.53 18.50
C THR A 460 4.01 35.47 19.22
N ALA A 461 5.02 34.96 19.92
CA ALA A 461 6.00 35.81 20.59
C ALA A 461 6.74 36.71 19.58
N ALA A 462 7.10 36.18 18.42
CA ALA A 462 7.73 36.96 17.35
C ALA A 462 6.77 38.04 16.80
N PHE A 463 5.51 37.70 16.55
CA PHE A 463 4.51 38.66 16.06
C PHE A 463 4.22 39.77 17.08
N GLN A 464 4.08 39.43 18.37
CA GLN A 464 3.96 40.39 19.47
C GLN A 464 5.13 41.37 19.46
N ARG A 465 6.36 40.85 19.42
CA ARG A 465 7.58 41.65 19.46
C ARG A 465 7.77 42.52 18.23
N TRP A 466 7.33 42.05 17.06
CA TRP A 466 7.45 42.78 15.80
C TRP A 466 6.41 43.89 15.64
N ARG A 467 5.15 43.64 16.05
CA ARG A 467 4.05 44.60 15.88
C ARG A 467 3.75 45.45 17.12
N GLY A 468 4.38 45.18 18.25
CA GLY A 468 4.19 45.92 19.50
C GLY A 468 2.77 45.81 20.07
N VAL A 469 2.03 44.75 19.70
CA VAL A 469 0.66 44.51 20.15
C VAL A 469 0.65 43.74 21.46
N ASP A 470 -0.40 43.94 22.25
CA ASP A 470 -0.65 43.18 23.46
C ASP A 470 -0.78 41.68 23.16
N ALA A 471 -0.54 40.87 24.20
CA ALA A 471 -0.51 39.43 24.02
C ALA A 471 -1.86 38.89 23.52
N ALA A 472 -2.99 39.45 23.93
CA ALA A 472 -4.29 38.97 23.49
C ALA A 472 -4.53 39.26 22.00
N SER A 473 -4.19 40.45 21.51
CA SER A 473 -4.35 40.82 20.10
C SER A 473 -3.44 40.04 19.16
N ALA A 474 -2.18 39.80 19.54
CA ALA A 474 -1.26 39.00 18.74
C ALA A 474 -1.70 37.52 18.63
N TRP A 475 -2.27 36.97 19.69
CA TRP A 475 -2.85 35.62 19.67
C TRP A 475 -4.13 35.58 18.84
N ALA A 476 -4.99 36.60 18.91
CA ALA A 476 -6.19 36.67 18.07
C ALA A 476 -5.87 36.81 16.56
N ALA A 477 -4.84 37.59 16.22
CA ALA A 477 -4.45 37.86 14.83
C ALA A 477 -3.93 36.62 14.08
N MET A 478 -3.30 35.69 14.79
CA MET A 478 -2.69 34.50 14.20
C MET A 478 -3.63 33.28 14.05
N ARG A 479 -4.97 33.46 14.16
CA ARG A 479 -5.99 32.39 14.13
C ARG A 479 -5.75 31.27 15.17
N PHE A 480 -5.16 31.66 16.28
CA PHE A 480 -4.17 30.88 17.01
C PHE A 480 -4.70 29.98 18.15
N PRO A 481 -5.97 29.58 18.18
CA PRO A 481 -6.25 28.27 18.79
C PRO A 481 -6.90 27.30 17.83
N SER A 482 -7.50 27.77 16.73
CA SER A 482 -8.17 26.88 15.79
C SER A 482 -7.23 25.81 15.24
N LEU A 483 -6.00 26.16 14.82
CA LEU A 483 -5.06 25.21 14.22
C LEU A 483 -4.45 24.26 15.24
N THR A 484 -3.98 24.77 16.39
CA THR A 484 -3.44 23.93 17.48
C THR A 484 -4.50 23.02 18.07
N TYR A 485 -5.72 23.52 18.19
CA TYR A 485 -6.86 22.73 18.66
C TYR A 485 -7.30 21.69 17.64
N VAL A 486 -7.43 22.06 16.36
CA VAL A 486 -7.71 21.11 15.26
C VAL A 486 -6.65 20.01 15.23
N MET A 487 -5.38 20.37 15.40
CA MET A 487 -4.29 19.41 15.43
C MET A 487 -4.34 18.52 16.67
N ALA A 488 -4.60 19.09 17.86
CA ALA A 488 -4.78 18.34 19.08
C ALA A 488 -5.99 17.40 19.00
N HIS A 489 -7.12 17.86 18.43
CA HIS A 489 -8.31 17.05 18.19
C HIS A 489 -8.03 15.92 17.20
N ALA A 490 -7.30 16.19 16.12
CA ALA A 490 -6.89 15.19 15.15
C ALA A 490 -5.94 14.14 15.77
N MET A 491 -5.00 14.56 16.62
CA MET A 491 -4.04 13.64 17.23
C MET A 491 -4.62 12.87 18.42
N HIS A 492 -5.69 13.36 19.04
CA HIS A 492 -6.25 12.81 20.26
C HIS A 492 -6.64 11.34 20.11
N LEU A 493 -7.38 10.99 19.05
CA LEU A 493 -7.84 9.61 18.84
C LEU A 493 -6.67 8.64 18.66
N GLY A 494 -5.60 9.07 17.97
CA GLY A 494 -4.39 8.27 17.79
C GLY A 494 -3.59 8.08 19.08
N ILE A 495 -3.44 9.13 19.90
CA ILE A 495 -2.80 9.03 21.23
C ILE A 495 -3.58 8.06 22.10
N PHE A 496 -4.90 8.23 22.17
CA PHE A 496 -5.74 7.42 23.04
C PHE A 496 -5.78 5.95 22.59
N PHE A 497 -6.09 5.70 21.32
CA PHE A 497 -6.12 4.34 20.77
C PHE A 497 -4.76 3.64 20.86
N GLY A 498 -3.67 4.33 20.52
CA GLY A 498 -2.31 3.79 20.65
C GLY A 498 -1.95 3.44 22.10
N SER A 499 -2.44 4.22 23.07
CA SER A 499 -2.21 3.99 24.50
C SER A 499 -2.94 2.75 25.00
N VAL A 500 -4.21 2.58 24.61
CA VAL A 500 -4.98 1.38 24.97
C VAL A 500 -4.38 0.15 24.30
N LEU A 501 -3.95 0.25 23.04
CA LEU A 501 -3.29 -0.85 22.33
C LEU A 501 -1.96 -1.24 23.00
N ALA A 502 -1.15 -0.25 23.42
CA ALA A 502 0.10 -0.49 24.15
C ALA A 502 -0.13 -1.21 25.50
N LEU A 503 -1.25 -0.93 26.18
CA LEU A 503 -1.66 -1.62 27.41
C LEU A 503 -2.18 -3.04 27.14
N ALA A 504 -2.87 -3.23 26.02
CA ALA A 504 -3.45 -4.52 25.64
C ALA A 504 -2.42 -5.51 25.07
N MET A 505 -1.19 -5.07 24.75
CA MET A 505 -0.18 -5.94 24.16
C MET A 505 0.30 -7.05 25.12
N PRO A 506 0.30 -8.32 24.71
CA PRO A 506 0.82 -9.42 25.52
C PRO A 506 2.34 -9.27 25.71
N GLY A 507 2.81 -9.41 26.95
CA GLY A 507 4.23 -9.25 27.28
C GLY A 507 4.75 -7.80 27.21
N ALA A 508 3.87 -6.80 27.28
CA ALA A 508 4.24 -5.39 27.25
C ALA A 508 5.35 -5.03 28.27
N ARG A 509 6.41 -4.37 27.78
CA ARG A 509 7.51 -3.86 28.62
C ARG A 509 6.99 -2.78 29.57
N VAL A 510 7.72 -2.51 30.65
CA VAL A 510 7.33 -1.49 31.65
C VAL A 510 7.08 -0.12 31.01
N GLN A 511 7.88 0.25 30.00
CA GLN A 511 7.72 1.51 29.25
C GLN A 511 6.38 1.60 28.53
N HIS A 512 5.94 0.54 27.84
CA HIS A 512 4.63 0.46 27.19
C HIS A 512 3.48 0.64 28.18
N ARG A 513 3.61 0.06 29.38
CA ARG A 513 2.60 0.19 30.45
C ARG A 513 2.52 1.62 30.99
N VAL A 514 3.66 2.22 31.33
CA VAL A 514 3.71 3.59 31.88
C VAL A 514 3.18 4.59 30.86
N ILE A 515 3.69 4.55 29.63
CA ILE A 515 3.27 5.46 28.55
C ILE A 515 1.79 5.23 28.20
N GLY A 516 1.35 3.97 28.17
CA GLY A 516 -0.06 3.62 27.94
C GLY A 516 -0.99 4.17 29.02
N VAL A 517 -0.65 4.04 30.31
CA VAL A 517 -1.47 4.60 31.41
C VAL A 517 -1.55 6.13 31.30
N VAL A 518 -0.41 6.79 31.09
CA VAL A 518 -0.37 8.26 30.94
C VAL A 518 -1.22 8.72 29.76
N GLY A 519 -1.12 8.03 28.62
CA GLY A 519 -1.90 8.39 27.44
C GLY A 519 -3.40 8.08 27.54
N VAL A 520 -3.80 7.05 28.29
CA VAL A 520 -5.21 6.80 28.63
C VAL A 520 -5.76 7.88 29.56
N LEU A 521 -5.00 8.23 30.61
CA LEU A 521 -5.38 9.32 31.53
C LEU A 521 -5.53 10.64 30.79
N TYR A 522 -4.59 10.96 29.89
CA TYR A 522 -4.71 12.10 28.97
C TYR A 522 -5.96 12.01 28.10
N GLY A 523 -6.25 10.84 27.54
CA GLY A 523 -7.42 10.60 26.70
C GLY A 523 -8.76 10.88 27.38
N VAL A 524 -8.87 10.57 28.67
CA VAL A 524 -10.08 10.86 29.47
C VAL A 524 -10.08 12.29 29.98
N ALA A 525 -8.93 12.78 30.46
CA ALA A 525 -8.81 14.11 31.05
C ALA A 525 -8.95 15.22 30.01
N PHE A 526 -8.53 15.02 28.76
CA PHE A 526 -8.58 16.06 27.74
C PHE A 526 -10.02 16.46 27.40
N PRO A 527 -10.95 15.58 26.97
CA PRO A 527 -12.33 15.98 26.69
C PRO A 527 -13.02 16.63 27.89
N ALA A 528 -12.83 16.06 29.10
CA ALA A 528 -13.38 16.61 30.34
C ALA A 528 -12.80 17.99 30.66
N GLY A 529 -11.49 18.16 30.49
CA GLY A 529 -10.77 19.41 30.69
C GLY A 529 -11.21 20.49 29.71
N VAL A 530 -11.43 20.15 28.43
CA VAL A 530 -11.94 21.16 27.49
C VAL A 530 -13.38 21.54 27.81
N CYS A 531 -14.24 20.57 28.16
CA CYS A 531 -15.59 20.88 28.64
C CYS A 531 -15.56 21.82 29.86
N TYR A 532 -14.68 21.55 30.82
CA TYR A 532 -14.53 22.37 32.02
C TYR A 532 -14.03 23.78 31.70
N LEU A 533 -12.98 23.90 30.88
CA LEU A 533 -12.42 25.17 30.47
C LEU A 533 -13.46 26.03 29.76
N ILE A 534 -14.22 25.39 28.86
CA ILE A 534 -15.33 26.02 28.17
C ILE A 534 -16.40 26.50 29.14
N ALA A 535 -16.88 25.60 30.01
CA ALA A 535 -18.00 25.90 30.90
C ALA A 535 -17.67 27.02 31.90
N ARG A 536 -16.40 27.14 32.31
CA ARG A 536 -16.00 28.06 33.37
C ARG A 536 -15.39 29.37 32.88
N HIS A 537 -14.73 29.35 31.72
CA HIS A 537 -13.95 30.50 31.25
C HIS A 537 -14.49 31.13 29.96
N LEU A 538 -15.46 30.51 29.28
CA LEU A 538 -16.08 31.09 28.09
C LEU A 538 -17.40 31.77 28.44
N GLY A 539 -17.35 33.10 28.57
CA GLY A 539 -18.53 33.97 28.56
C GLY A 539 -19.13 34.14 27.16
N ALA A 540 -19.05 33.12 26.31
CA ALA A 540 -19.54 33.15 24.93
C ALA A 540 -21.06 32.88 24.91
N SER A 541 -21.80 33.63 24.11
CA SER A 541 -23.23 33.39 23.89
C SER A 541 -23.51 33.09 22.42
N PHE A 542 -24.45 32.19 22.17
CA PHE A 542 -24.86 31.83 20.81
C PHE A 542 -25.99 32.76 20.35
N THR A 543 -25.72 33.58 19.33
CA THR A 543 -26.66 34.54 18.74
C THR A 543 -27.27 33.98 17.47
N ARG A 544 -28.61 34.06 17.31
CA ARG A 544 -29.30 33.54 16.12
C ARG A 544 -29.30 34.55 14.99
N TYR A 545 -29.18 34.08 13.75
CA TYR A 545 -29.47 34.90 12.57
C TYR A 545 -30.99 35.06 12.44
N TRP A 546 -31.50 36.26 12.75
CA TRP A 546 -32.94 36.52 12.78
C TRP A 546 -33.62 36.27 11.44
N GLN A 547 -32.99 36.66 10.33
CA GLN A 547 -33.54 36.53 8.97
C GLN A 547 -33.83 35.07 8.59
N PHE A 548 -32.96 34.13 8.94
CA PHE A 548 -33.14 32.70 8.63
C PHE A 548 -34.10 31.99 9.59
N SER A 549 -34.38 32.59 10.75
CA SER A 549 -35.28 31.99 11.74
C SER A 549 -36.75 31.98 11.30
N ARG A 550 -37.12 32.88 10.38
CA ARG A 550 -38.48 33.05 9.84
C ARG A 550 -38.71 32.34 8.50
N LYS A 551 -37.68 31.73 7.93
CA LYS A 551 -37.77 30.99 6.65
C LYS A 551 -38.47 29.64 6.82
N PRO A 552 -39.12 29.11 5.76
CA PRO A 552 -39.77 27.81 5.80
C PRO A 552 -38.77 26.68 6.09
N LEU A 553 -39.28 25.55 6.62
CA LEU A 553 -38.46 24.46 7.16
C LEU A 553 -37.37 23.94 6.19
N HIS A 554 -37.68 23.83 4.90
CA HIS A 554 -36.74 23.33 3.88
C HIS A 554 -35.56 24.27 3.64
N GLU A 555 -35.74 25.59 3.72
CA GLU A 555 -34.65 26.55 3.66
C GLU A 555 -33.84 26.54 4.97
N ARG A 556 -34.51 26.40 6.11
CA ARG A 556 -33.88 26.38 7.44
C ARG A 556 -32.99 25.16 7.69
N LEU A 557 -33.21 24.07 6.94
CA LEU A 557 -32.38 22.87 6.98
C LEU A 557 -30.96 23.14 6.46
N LEU A 558 -30.84 23.96 5.42
CA LEU A 558 -29.59 24.20 4.70
C LEU A 558 -28.77 25.36 5.27
N TYR A 559 -29.39 26.37 5.88
CA TYR A 559 -28.66 27.53 6.39
C TYR A 559 -28.29 27.41 7.88
N PRO A 560 -27.15 28.00 8.31
CA PRO A 560 -26.80 28.06 9.72
C PRO A 560 -27.80 28.94 10.49
N VAL A 561 -28.10 28.53 11.73
CA VAL A 561 -29.14 29.18 12.54
C VAL A 561 -28.60 30.39 13.34
N GLY A 562 -27.27 30.52 13.47
CA GLY A 562 -26.65 31.56 14.30
C GLY A 562 -25.13 31.53 14.25
N TYR A 563 -24.48 32.29 15.13
CA TYR A 563 -23.03 32.36 15.32
C TYR A 563 -22.69 32.59 16.81
N TRP A 564 -21.41 32.52 17.19
CA TRP A 564 -20.95 32.72 18.57
C TRP A 564 -20.37 34.12 18.78
N HIS A 565 -20.77 34.78 19.86
CA HIS A 565 -20.33 36.12 20.27
C HIS A 565 -19.63 36.07 21.64
N PRO A 566 -18.60 36.90 21.92
CA PRO A 566 -17.97 37.92 21.07
C PRO A 566 -17.08 37.35 19.95
N ALA A 567 -16.92 38.12 18.86
CA ALA A 567 -16.12 37.72 17.69
C ALA A 567 -14.67 37.35 18.04
N ALA A 568 -14.07 37.98 19.07
CA ALA A 568 -12.75 37.62 19.56
C ALA A 568 -12.70 36.17 20.08
N GLN A 569 -13.71 35.73 20.83
CA GLN A 569 -13.80 34.35 21.32
C GLN A 569 -14.11 33.38 20.19
N GLN A 570 -14.90 33.78 19.18
CA GLN A 570 -15.12 32.97 17.98
C GLN A 570 -13.80 32.76 17.19
N ARG A 571 -12.98 33.80 17.03
CA ARG A 571 -11.66 33.68 16.38
C ARG A 571 -10.69 32.81 17.19
N MET A 572 -10.84 32.83 18.51
CA MET A 572 -10.04 32.04 19.44
C MET A 572 -10.46 30.56 19.37
N TYR A 573 -11.68 30.21 19.75
CA TYR A 573 -12.08 28.80 19.89
C TYR A 573 -12.58 28.16 18.59
N GLY A 574 -12.78 28.96 17.53
CA GLY A 574 -13.01 28.51 16.15
C GLY A 574 -14.01 27.35 16.04
N GLY A 575 -13.59 26.34 15.28
CA GLY A 575 -14.31 25.10 14.95
C GLY A 575 -15.05 24.41 16.07
N MET A 576 -14.51 24.47 17.29
CA MET A 576 -15.08 23.82 18.46
C MET A 576 -16.44 24.42 18.84
N LEU A 577 -16.56 25.73 18.76
CA LEU A 577 -17.81 26.44 19.04
C LEU A 577 -18.67 26.52 17.78
N THR A 578 -18.06 26.80 16.63
CA THR A 578 -18.79 27.13 15.40
C THR A 578 -19.65 26.00 14.84
N ASN A 579 -19.46 24.76 15.28
CA ASN A 579 -20.32 23.66 14.86
C ASN A 579 -21.54 23.43 15.75
N MET A 580 -21.63 24.12 16.89
CA MET A 580 -22.63 23.86 17.92
C MET A 580 -23.70 24.96 17.95
N LYS A 581 -24.93 24.61 18.33
CA LYS A 581 -26.09 25.51 18.46
C LYS A 581 -26.48 25.72 19.92
N GLY A 582 -26.85 26.94 20.31
CA GLY A 582 -27.36 27.25 21.66
C GLY A 582 -26.28 27.13 22.74
N SER A 583 -26.64 26.91 24.01
CA SER A 583 -25.69 26.77 25.14
C SER A 583 -25.02 25.39 25.23
N HIS A 584 -25.04 24.62 24.14
CA HIS A 584 -24.56 23.24 24.07
C HIS A 584 -23.04 23.13 23.90
N VAL A 585 -22.28 23.96 24.61
CA VAL A 585 -20.85 24.09 24.34
C VAL A 585 -20.05 22.88 24.78
N TYR A 586 -20.41 22.22 25.88
CA TYR A 586 -19.78 20.99 26.35
C TYR A 586 -20.01 19.79 25.40
N TRP A 587 -20.93 19.90 24.44
CA TRP A 587 -21.18 18.85 23.46
C TRP A 587 -20.20 18.85 22.28
N CYS A 588 -19.33 19.84 22.16
CA CYS A 588 -18.34 19.93 21.07
C CYS A 588 -17.35 18.75 21.05
N VAL A 589 -17.06 18.15 22.22
CA VAL A 589 -16.23 16.94 22.33
C VAL A 589 -17.05 15.66 22.33
N PHE A 590 -18.39 15.74 22.23
CA PHE A 590 -19.27 14.58 22.33
C PHE A 590 -18.88 13.48 21.35
N GLN A 591 -18.63 13.86 20.09
CA GLN A 591 -18.20 12.89 19.09
C GLN A 591 -16.86 12.26 19.42
N LEU A 592 -15.89 13.07 19.84
CA LEU A 592 -14.59 12.57 20.24
C LEU A 592 -14.76 11.57 21.39
N SER A 593 -15.59 11.89 22.39
CA SER A 593 -15.90 11.00 23.52
C SER A 593 -16.55 9.69 23.08
N VAL A 594 -17.56 9.73 22.20
CA VAL A 594 -18.19 8.52 21.63
C VAL A 594 -17.15 7.65 20.92
N LEU A 595 -16.30 8.26 20.09
CA LEU A 595 -15.26 7.54 19.36
C LEU A 595 -14.13 7.05 20.27
N CYS A 596 -13.82 7.73 21.37
CA CYS A 596 -12.93 7.22 22.41
C CYS A 596 -13.52 5.97 23.06
N VAL A 597 -14.81 5.92 23.38
CA VAL A 597 -15.45 4.69 23.88
C VAL A 597 -15.36 3.57 22.85
N VAL A 598 -15.60 3.86 21.57
CA VAL A 598 -15.40 2.89 20.48
C VAL A 598 -13.94 2.42 20.41
N CYS A 599 -12.96 3.31 20.57
CA CYS A 599 -11.53 2.96 20.60
C CYS A 599 -11.16 2.05 21.77
N LEU A 600 -11.72 2.30 22.96
CA LEU A 600 -11.53 1.43 24.12
C LEU A 600 -12.00 0.02 23.78
N ILE A 601 -13.21 -0.12 23.22
CA ILE A 601 -13.75 -1.41 22.82
C ILE A 601 -12.88 -2.04 21.72
N ALA A 602 -12.50 -1.27 20.68
CA ALA A 602 -11.72 -1.74 19.53
C ALA A 602 -10.30 -2.24 19.89
N ALA A 603 -9.70 -1.70 20.95
CA ALA A 603 -8.36 -2.09 21.38
C ALA A 603 -8.34 -3.34 22.27
N VAL A 604 -9.48 -3.77 22.83
CA VAL A 604 -9.57 -5.02 23.59
C VAL A 604 -9.27 -6.21 22.67
N GLN A 605 -8.45 -7.14 23.14
CA GLN A 605 -8.18 -8.40 22.45
C GLN A 605 -9.21 -9.43 22.91
N PRO A 606 -10.25 -9.75 22.12
CA PRO A 606 -11.27 -10.69 22.57
C PRO A 606 -10.72 -12.12 22.63
N PRO A 607 -11.31 -12.99 23.47
CA PRO A 607 -11.01 -14.42 23.45
C PRO A 607 -11.33 -15.02 22.07
N VAL A 608 -10.70 -16.15 21.75
CA VAL A 608 -10.80 -16.81 20.43
C VAL A 608 -12.28 -16.96 20.01
N GLY A 609 -12.64 -16.39 18.86
CA GLY A 609 -14.02 -16.42 18.33
C GLY A 609 -14.94 -15.27 18.79
N GLY A 610 -14.48 -14.38 19.68
CA GLY A 610 -15.28 -13.27 20.25
C GLY A 610 -15.35 -11.97 19.44
N CYS A 611 -14.75 -11.90 18.25
CA CYS A 611 -14.70 -10.65 17.45
C CYS A 611 -16.09 -10.08 17.12
N HIS A 612 -17.09 -10.94 16.88
CA HIS A 612 -18.46 -10.50 16.61
C HIS A 612 -19.07 -9.72 17.78
N VAL A 613 -18.81 -10.14 19.03
CA VAL A 613 -19.27 -9.44 20.24
C VAL A 613 -18.67 -8.04 20.32
N GLN A 614 -17.37 -7.92 20.03
CA GLN A 614 -16.67 -6.63 20.02
C GLN A 614 -17.30 -5.64 19.02
N TYR A 615 -17.60 -6.08 17.80
CA TYR A 615 -18.31 -5.26 16.82
C TYR A 615 -19.73 -4.90 17.24
N PHE A 616 -20.50 -5.81 17.85
CA PHE A 616 -21.84 -5.50 18.38
C PHE A 616 -21.78 -4.43 19.49
N CYS A 617 -20.80 -4.51 20.39
CA CYS A 617 -20.59 -3.48 21.42
C CYS A 617 -20.29 -2.11 20.81
N MET A 618 -19.42 -2.05 19.80
CA MET A 618 -19.13 -0.79 19.09
C MET A 618 -20.37 -0.25 18.37
N ALA A 619 -21.15 -1.11 17.71
CA ALA A 619 -22.40 -0.72 17.05
C ALA A 619 -23.41 -0.14 18.05
N ALA A 620 -23.57 -0.75 19.23
CA ALA A 620 -24.46 -0.25 20.26
C ALA A 620 -24.08 1.16 20.74
N VAL A 621 -22.78 1.42 20.95
CA VAL A 621 -22.28 2.75 21.34
C VAL A 621 -22.53 3.79 20.24
N LEU A 622 -22.28 3.43 18.97
CA LEU A 622 -22.51 4.32 17.83
C LEU A 622 -24.00 4.62 17.61
N LEU A 623 -24.89 3.64 17.81
CA LEU A 623 -26.35 3.84 17.74
C LEU A 623 -26.86 4.69 18.90
N ALA A 624 -26.36 4.47 20.11
CA ALA A 624 -26.67 5.35 21.25
C ALA A 624 -26.21 6.79 20.98
N GLY A 625 -24.98 6.95 20.47
CA GLY A 625 -24.45 8.25 20.03
C GLY A 625 -25.32 8.90 18.94
N THR A 626 -25.80 8.11 17.98
CA THR A 626 -26.72 8.57 16.93
C THR A 626 -27.99 9.14 17.54
N GLY A 627 -28.62 8.40 18.46
CA GLY A 627 -29.84 8.84 19.14
C GLY A 627 -29.65 10.17 19.85
N VAL A 628 -28.52 10.35 20.55
CA VAL A 628 -28.20 11.61 21.23
C VAL A 628 -28.00 12.75 20.23
N VAL A 629 -27.22 12.56 19.15
CA VAL A 629 -27.00 13.62 18.14
C VAL A 629 -28.31 14.01 17.45
N ALA A 630 -29.13 13.02 17.09
CA ALA A 630 -30.42 13.26 16.44
C ALA A 630 -31.41 13.98 17.36
N PHE A 631 -31.51 13.55 18.62
CA PHE A 631 -32.45 14.11 19.59
C PHE A 631 -32.07 15.54 20.02
N THR A 632 -30.79 15.76 20.30
CA THR A 632 -30.33 17.07 20.78
C THR A 632 -30.27 18.13 19.67
N ASN A 633 -30.16 17.71 18.41
CA ASN A 633 -29.98 18.60 17.26
C ASN A 633 -28.94 19.70 17.54
N MET A 634 -27.80 19.25 18.06
CA MET A 634 -26.76 20.11 18.64
C MET A 634 -25.96 20.89 17.60
N MET A 635 -26.06 20.55 16.32
CA MET A 635 -25.27 21.20 15.27
C MET A 635 -25.86 22.55 14.86
N ARG A 636 -24.99 23.41 14.33
CA ARG A 636 -25.33 24.76 13.87
C ARG A 636 -26.40 24.81 12.78
N SER A 637 -26.49 23.78 11.95
CA SER A 637 -27.55 23.57 10.95
C SER A 637 -28.11 22.16 11.05
N ALA A 638 -29.39 22.00 10.66
CA ALA A 638 -30.02 20.68 10.68
C ALA A 638 -29.43 19.75 9.60
N PHE A 639 -28.94 20.28 8.47
CA PHE A 639 -28.15 19.51 7.51
C PHE A 639 -26.94 18.87 8.17
N LEU A 640 -26.13 19.62 8.92
CA LEU A 640 -24.96 19.06 9.62
C LEU A 640 -25.37 18.00 10.65
N THR A 641 -26.47 18.22 11.40
CA THR A 641 -27.01 17.18 12.29
C THR A 641 -27.32 15.91 11.53
N VAL A 642 -28.04 16.00 10.39
CA VAL A 642 -28.41 14.84 9.56
C VAL A 642 -27.18 14.12 8.98
N MET A 643 -26.18 14.87 8.50
CA MET A 643 -24.96 14.27 7.96
C MET A 643 -24.16 13.55 9.06
N ARG A 644 -24.13 14.12 10.27
CA ARG A 644 -23.44 13.52 11.42
C ARG A 644 -24.13 12.27 11.93
N THR A 645 -25.47 12.30 12.02
CA THR A 645 -26.25 11.11 12.39
C THR A 645 -26.11 10.03 11.33
N ALA A 646 -26.18 10.37 10.04
CA ALA A 646 -25.96 9.44 8.95
C ALA A 646 -24.57 8.77 9.04
N ASN A 647 -23.51 9.53 9.32
CA ASN A 647 -22.19 8.98 9.54
C ASN A 647 -22.13 7.97 10.70
N PHE A 648 -22.70 8.28 11.86
CA PHE A 648 -22.73 7.36 13.00
C PHE A 648 -23.57 6.10 12.71
N VAL A 649 -24.71 6.26 12.04
CA VAL A 649 -25.53 5.12 11.59
C VAL A 649 -24.72 4.25 10.63
N LEU A 650 -24.04 4.84 9.65
CA LEU A 650 -23.25 4.09 8.69
C LEU A 650 -22.04 3.40 9.35
N LEU A 651 -21.37 4.02 10.33
CA LEU A 651 -20.33 3.36 11.13
C LEU A 651 -20.90 2.19 11.95
N ALA A 652 -22.10 2.35 12.52
CA ALA A 652 -22.77 1.27 13.24
C ALA A 652 -23.17 0.12 12.31
N LEU A 653 -23.73 0.43 11.14
CA LEU A 653 -24.05 -0.55 10.10
C LEU A 653 -22.80 -1.28 9.61
N LEU A 654 -21.68 -0.55 9.45
CA LEU A 654 -20.40 -1.15 9.12
C LEU A 654 -19.98 -2.17 10.19
N CYS A 655 -20.10 -1.81 11.47
CA CYS A 655 -19.82 -2.74 12.58
C CYS A 655 -20.75 -3.96 12.56
N LEU A 656 -22.05 -3.79 12.29
CA LEU A 656 -23.01 -4.89 12.19
C LEU A 656 -22.70 -5.82 11.01
N VAL A 657 -22.35 -5.27 9.85
CA VAL A 657 -21.94 -6.05 8.68
C VAL A 657 -20.64 -6.79 8.95
N SER A 658 -19.66 -6.16 9.59
CA SER A 658 -18.42 -6.83 9.98
C SER A 658 -18.66 -7.93 11.02
N ALA A 659 -19.53 -7.71 12.01
CA ALA A 659 -19.94 -8.76 12.96
C ALA A 659 -20.59 -9.95 12.24
N ALA A 660 -21.51 -9.69 11.31
CA ALA A 660 -22.15 -10.71 10.49
C ALA A 660 -21.13 -11.47 9.63
N ASN A 661 -20.15 -10.76 9.03
CA ASN A 661 -19.07 -11.36 8.26
C ASN A 661 -18.16 -12.25 9.11
N HIS A 662 -17.95 -11.95 10.38
CA HIS A 662 -17.22 -12.84 11.28
C HIS A 662 -17.99 -14.13 11.60
N LEU A 663 -19.33 -14.06 11.69
CA LEU A 663 -20.19 -15.23 11.91
C LEU A 663 -20.32 -16.08 10.63
N ALA A 664 -20.61 -15.43 9.51
CA ALA A 664 -20.83 -16.03 8.21
C ALA A 664 -20.21 -15.16 7.09
N PRO A 665 -18.92 -15.38 6.75
CA PRO A 665 -18.25 -14.68 5.66
C PRO A 665 -18.97 -14.96 4.34
N SER A 666 -19.30 -13.90 3.62
CA SER A 666 -19.98 -14.00 2.33
C SER A 666 -19.52 -12.90 1.39
N ASP A 667 -19.61 -13.17 0.09
CA ASP A 667 -19.24 -12.18 -0.93
C ASP A 667 -20.20 -10.98 -0.88
N GLY A 668 -21.48 -11.22 -0.55
CA GLY A 668 -22.48 -10.18 -0.30
C GLY A 668 -22.16 -9.31 0.91
N GLY A 669 -21.58 -9.88 1.97
CA GLY A 669 -21.15 -9.10 3.12
C GLY A 669 -19.89 -8.26 2.85
N ALA A 670 -18.98 -8.72 1.97
CA ALA A 670 -17.84 -7.93 1.52
C ALA A 670 -18.27 -6.77 0.60
N SER A 671 -19.24 -6.99 -0.29
CA SER A 671 -19.79 -5.93 -1.13
C SER A 671 -20.61 -4.91 -0.32
N ALA A 672 -21.38 -5.38 0.68
CA ALA A 672 -22.08 -4.51 1.62
C ALA A 672 -21.10 -3.63 2.41
N TYR A 673 -20.00 -4.19 2.90
CA TYR A 673 -18.94 -3.42 3.57
C TYR A 673 -18.41 -2.30 2.66
N ALA A 674 -18.01 -2.63 1.43
CA ALA A 674 -17.50 -1.66 0.47
C ALA A 674 -18.52 -0.56 0.15
N ALA A 675 -19.80 -0.93 -0.04
CA ALA A 675 -20.87 0.03 -0.28
C ALA A 675 -21.07 0.99 0.90
N ILE A 676 -21.05 0.49 2.15
CA ILE A 676 -21.19 1.32 3.34
C ILE A 676 -20.00 2.29 3.48
N VAL A 677 -18.76 1.83 3.20
CA VAL A 677 -17.58 2.71 3.22
C VAL A 677 -17.66 3.80 2.14
N LEU A 678 -18.14 3.48 0.94
CA LEU A 678 -18.37 4.48 -0.11
C LEU A 678 -19.45 5.49 0.29
N LEU A 679 -20.54 5.04 0.91
CA LEU A 679 -21.57 5.91 1.46
C LEU A 679 -21.00 6.82 2.56
N LEU A 680 -20.20 6.29 3.48
CA LEU A 680 -19.49 7.08 4.51
C LEU A 680 -18.61 8.16 3.87
N ALA A 681 -17.84 7.80 2.84
CA ALA A 681 -17.00 8.73 2.11
C ALA A 681 -17.83 9.83 1.41
N ALA A 682 -18.94 9.47 0.78
CA ALA A 682 -19.84 10.43 0.13
C ALA A 682 -20.51 11.39 1.13
N VAL A 683 -21.02 10.87 2.25
CA VAL A 683 -21.62 11.68 3.32
C VAL A 683 -20.59 12.63 3.91
N LEU A 684 -19.37 12.15 4.21
CA LEU A 684 -18.32 13.01 4.70
C LEU A 684 -17.93 14.08 3.68
N LEU A 685 -17.75 13.73 2.41
CA LEU A 685 -17.43 14.69 1.36
C LEU A 685 -18.51 15.76 1.25
N ALA A 686 -19.79 15.39 1.22
CA ALA A 686 -20.89 16.35 1.20
C ALA A 686 -20.89 17.27 2.43
N ALA A 687 -20.62 16.74 3.63
CA ALA A 687 -20.47 17.56 4.83
C ALA A 687 -19.27 18.51 4.75
N THR A 688 -18.13 18.06 4.19
CA THR A 688 -16.94 18.92 4.02
C THR A 688 -17.18 20.05 3.04
N VAL A 689 -17.81 19.75 1.89
CA VAL A 689 -18.20 20.76 0.88
C VAL A 689 -19.14 21.77 1.50
N TYR A 690 -20.16 21.31 2.24
CA TYR A 690 -21.08 22.20 2.93
C TYR A 690 -20.35 23.15 3.90
N ASN A 691 -19.44 22.64 4.72
CA ASN A 691 -18.68 23.47 5.66
C ASN A 691 -17.79 24.50 4.97
N VAL A 692 -17.17 24.15 3.83
CA VAL A 692 -16.38 25.09 3.02
C VAL A 692 -17.27 26.17 2.39
N VAL A 693 -18.44 25.79 1.88
CA VAL A 693 -19.42 26.74 1.32
C VAL A 693 -19.93 27.69 2.41
N VAL A 694 -20.32 27.16 3.57
CA VAL A 694 -20.77 27.98 4.70
C VAL A 694 -19.68 28.96 5.14
N TRP A 695 -18.43 28.48 5.27
CA TRP A 695 -17.30 29.34 5.57
C TRP A 695 -17.12 30.47 4.54
N TYR A 696 -17.16 30.13 3.25
CA TYR A 696 -17.03 31.10 2.16
C TYR A 696 -18.14 32.14 2.17
N VAL A 697 -19.39 31.71 2.34
CA VAL A 697 -20.54 32.61 2.39
C VAL A 697 -20.52 33.48 3.65
N GLU A 698 -20.09 32.94 4.79
CA GLU A 698 -19.93 33.71 6.03
C GLU A 698 -18.90 34.81 5.93
N ASP A 699 -17.78 34.49 5.28
CA ASP A 699 -16.68 35.43 5.10
C ASP A 699 -17.05 36.52 4.09
N ARG A 700 -17.90 36.25 3.11
CA ARG A 700 -18.24 37.21 2.05
C ARG A 700 -19.55 37.97 2.24
N HIS A 701 -20.60 37.31 2.71
CA HIS A 701 -21.97 37.84 2.68
C HIS A 701 -22.57 38.02 4.07
N TRP A 702 -22.27 37.13 5.03
CA TRP A 702 -22.88 37.20 6.37
C TRP A 702 -21.98 37.92 7.39
N GLN A 703 -20.97 38.69 6.96
CA GLN A 703 -20.18 39.54 7.86
C GLN A 703 -21.04 40.64 8.48
N GLU A 704 -21.83 41.35 7.67
CA GLU A 704 -22.69 42.46 8.11
C GLU A 704 -23.78 42.01 9.12
N LEU A 705 -24.32 40.81 8.92
CA LEU A 705 -25.32 40.21 9.82
C LEU A 705 -24.76 39.83 11.20
N ARG A 706 -23.43 39.78 11.37
CA ARG A 706 -22.76 39.47 12.65
C ARG A 706 -22.48 40.71 13.50
N GLU A 707 -22.33 41.88 12.89
CA GLU A 707 -21.93 43.11 13.58
C GLU A 707 -22.95 44.25 13.38
N PRO A 708 -24.20 44.13 13.87
CA PRO A 708 -25.23 45.14 13.65
C PRO A 708 -24.92 46.51 14.26
N GLN A 709 -23.98 46.61 15.21
CA GLN A 709 -23.62 47.86 15.88
C GLN A 709 -22.75 48.82 15.05
N ARG A 710 -22.11 48.35 13.98
CA ARG A 710 -21.30 49.24 13.14
C ARG A 710 -22.17 50.11 12.22
N GLY A 711 -23.19 49.50 11.62
CA GLY A 711 -24.14 50.20 10.77
C GLY A 711 -25.09 51.16 11.51
N GLY A 712 -25.39 50.93 12.78
CA GLY A 712 -26.22 51.87 13.57
C GLY A 712 -25.49 53.15 13.97
N LEU A 713 -24.19 53.06 14.26
CA LEU A 713 -23.35 54.21 14.56
C LEU A 713 -22.95 54.95 13.28
N GLU A 714 -22.69 54.23 12.18
CA GLU A 714 -22.42 54.81 10.86
C GLU A 714 -23.68 55.43 10.22
N ALA A 715 -24.90 54.95 10.53
CA ALA A 715 -26.15 55.60 10.13
C ALA A 715 -26.44 56.85 10.95
N LEU A 716 -26.15 56.86 12.26
CA LEU A 716 -26.25 58.05 13.10
C LEU A 716 -25.22 59.13 12.75
N LEU A 717 -23.99 58.72 12.37
CA LEU A 717 -22.96 59.65 11.92
C LEU A 717 -23.23 60.21 10.52
N ARG A 718 -24.01 59.49 9.70
CA ARG A 718 -24.39 59.94 8.35
C ARG A 718 -25.63 60.83 8.36
N ASP A 719 -26.55 60.63 9.32
CA ASP A 719 -27.66 61.57 9.57
C ASP A 719 -27.19 62.89 10.21
N ASP A 720 -26.06 62.90 10.96
CA ASP A 720 -25.44 64.15 11.46
C ASP A 720 -24.65 64.90 10.35
N GLU A 721 -24.04 64.22 9.39
CA GLU A 721 -23.30 64.88 8.29
C GLU A 721 -24.20 65.52 7.21
N ASP A 722 -25.42 65.01 7.00
CA ASP A 722 -26.40 65.60 6.06
C ASP A 722 -27.32 66.65 6.75
N GLY A 723 -27.26 66.80 8.08
CA GLY A 723 -28.05 67.78 8.84
C GLY A 723 -27.44 69.18 8.98
N ASP A 724 -26.13 69.31 8.73
CA ASP A 724 -25.38 70.55 8.98
C ASP A 724 -25.49 71.59 7.84
N GLU A 725 -26.02 71.23 6.66
CA GLU A 725 -26.36 72.21 5.62
C GLU A 725 -27.79 72.81 5.77
N GLU A 726 -28.66 72.20 6.57
CA GLU A 726 -30.00 72.73 6.85
C GLU A 726 -30.09 73.52 8.18
N MET A 727 -29.15 73.28 9.11
CA MET A 727 -29.12 73.96 10.42
C MET A 727 -28.66 75.43 10.37
N GLN A 728 -28.10 75.88 9.24
CA GLN A 728 -27.76 77.30 9.00
C GLN A 728 -28.97 78.13 8.50
N LYS A 729 -30.09 77.49 8.13
CA LYS A 729 -31.26 78.18 7.55
C LYS A 729 -32.47 78.29 8.46
N LEU A 730 -32.44 77.65 9.64
CA LEU A 730 -33.51 77.73 10.64
C LEU A 730 -33.18 78.63 11.85
N HIS A 731 -31.96 79.15 11.93
CA HIS A 731 -31.50 79.96 13.07
C HIS A 731 -31.86 81.47 12.99
N ASP A 732 -32.48 81.92 11.89
CA ASP A 732 -32.93 83.31 11.72
C ASP A 732 -34.44 83.53 11.97
N ASP A 733 -35.24 82.48 12.22
CA ASP A 733 -36.72 82.61 12.25
C ASP A 733 -37.41 82.24 13.57
N MET A 734 -36.67 81.94 14.65
CA MET A 734 -37.28 81.49 15.93
C MET A 734 -36.85 82.31 17.15
N THR A 735 -36.64 83.62 17.01
CA THR A 735 -36.74 84.56 18.14
C THR A 735 -38.22 84.88 18.42
N SER A 736 -38.94 83.95 19.03
CA SER A 736 -40.28 84.21 19.59
C SER A 736 -40.78 83.02 20.43
N SER A 737 -41.20 83.31 21.67
CA SER A 737 -42.08 82.50 22.54
C SER A 737 -41.45 81.50 23.55
N SER A 738 -41.05 82.06 24.69
CA SER A 738 -41.34 81.72 26.11
C SER A 738 -41.99 80.37 26.54
N TYR A 739 -41.39 79.81 27.62
CA TYR A 739 -41.97 79.20 28.84
C TYR A 739 -43.07 78.10 28.74
N ALA A 740 -42.78 76.90 29.27
CA ALA A 740 -43.58 76.23 30.32
C ALA A 740 -42.96 74.89 30.80
N SER A 741 -43.23 74.58 32.07
CA SER A 741 -42.71 73.51 32.94
C SER A 741 -43.57 72.23 32.89
N GLY A 742 -43.01 71.04 33.20
CA GLY A 742 -43.80 69.89 33.69
C GLY A 742 -43.28 68.45 33.49
N THR A 743 -42.55 67.92 34.48
CA THR A 743 -42.72 66.61 35.17
C THR A 743 -42.88 65.24 34.44
N THR A 744 -41.94 64.32 34.78
CA THR A 744 -42.05 62.87 35.14
C THR A 744 -42.57 61.79 34.17
N GLY A 745 -41.81 60.68 34.07
CA GLY A 745 -42.38 59.34 33.86
C GLY A 745 -41.48 58.29 33.17
N ALA A 746 -41.02 57.29 33.91
CA ALA A 746 -40.39 56.06 33.39
C ALA A 746 -41.43 55.10 32.75
N SER A 747 -41.05 54.36 31.69
CA SER A 747 -41.77 53.15 31.22
C SER A 747 -40.88 52.38 30.21
N SER A 748 -40.35 51.21 30.55
CA SER A 748 -40.93 49.87 30.34
C SER A 748 -41.18 49.53 28.86
N TYR A 749 -40.35 48.63 28.32
CA TYR A 749 -40.43 48.14 26.94
C TYR A 749 -41.41 46.95 26.89
N ARG A 750 -42.44 47.06 26.05
CA ARG A 750 -43.43 46.02 25.76
C ARG A 750 -43.20 45.48 24.35
N PRO A 751 -43.19 44.16 24.13
CA PRO A 751 -43.07 43.60 22.78
C PRO A 751 -44.42 43.66 22.03
N PRO A 752 -44.45 43.92 20.71
CA PRO A 752 -45.66 43.74 19.93
C PRO A 752 -45.83 42.29 19.45
N ALA A 753 -47.09 41.85 19.46
CA ALA A 753 -47.59 40.53 19.11
C ALA A 753 -47.74 40.31 17.58
N MET A 754 -47.91 39.04 17.20
CA MET A 754 -48.25 38.52 15.86
C MET A 754 -49.61 39.06 15.35
N PRO A 755 -49.78 39.11 14.01
CA PRO A 755 -50.55 38.06 13.34
C PRO A 755 -49.71 37.08 12.51
#